data_AF-A0A5C7W8D6-F1
#
_entry.id   AF-A0A5C7W8D6-F1
#
_cell.length_a   1.000
_cell.length_b   1.000
_cell.length_c   1.000
_cell.angle_alpha   90.00
_cell.angle_beta   90.00
_cell.angle_gamma   90.00
#
_symmetry.space_group_name_H-M   'P 1'
#
loop_
_entity.id
_entity.type
_entity.pdbx_description
1 polymer ?
#
loop_
_entity_poly.entity_id
_entity_poly.type
_entity_poly.pdbx_seq_one_letter_code
_entity_poly.pdbx_strand_id
1 'polypeptide(L)'
;MSKRIVGMLIALGALIPFSSASASDPWTDYENYTVIDNDTTWSGHLTRADMPQDTVVVNGATLTILPGTEVEVGMLSVYDGRIVALGTATEPIRFTKQTPDYSNVPADYAPYDRECYFSPEAGMIEFATYVEATTEASVFRHVIFEGMGTSEWVGSDNCPWNMGMRNPIRDWFIRTAHASERRFVEYPALRVDGGKLQLESVSFRNNSHADIEANHYFGNDWETYDFLHVTDSNFEGNTAGRAVISYMFYDEGMTHNRSGAVLLRNNWYGDVSGPTTTSNPGGTGEQLIGEFELDGWSAIPFSSACTTDCFSSVLFLPGLEASRLYDDQSSSCVADKVDPKRAWEPSCNNDARKLYLDASGKSIDPDIHTKEGDVLDETPTGANIYQSFLEELERMKNTDHLINDWQAVAYDWRLSLDDILDDGTVAQRLRELADTSKSGKVTIVAHSNGGLLAKALMQKIGDTEVGNLVDKIVFVAVPQVGTPAAVAGLLHGYKQNFFPVLDTPTARGLAENMPGAYQLLPTAQYFSSVETPVATFDTDGSSDWHQRYADTVDSQGELHDFLSDTFRRVTATNTDTETLADLNETLLNHAEQLHDDLDTWVAPAGVRVVQIAGWGVPSTLSSTAYTPERRELCDELLCQSNIELLEPKHKFTIDGDGTVVTPSALWMKDVERYWVNLRNYNRNSPIETAFGLLGVEHANVLEIPQLSTFLADLITGTMRPLSEYSYFSTDAPASTDKRLQYSLHSPLTLSLYDDEGRHTGISPTGEIEEQIPGTYYQQFGEVKYIFADVGSAGHIVLDGYETGDFTFVVEELEGDTSLGKVTFQDMPTTPETRVTFDVPSDLASASHLRIDRDGDGTTDIDLAPKIGEVVTFDTIAPVTTAVVTGSQGTNGWHASDVTVTLTATDEGSGVEQTGYSLDGTTWHVYGGPIT
;
A
#
# COMPACT_ATOMS: atom_id res chain seq x y z
N MET A 1 -48.14 -39.59 -42.59
CA MET A 1 -48.05 -40.55 -43.71
C MET A 1 -47.59 -39.82 -44.97
N SER A 2 -46.86 -40.51 -45.86
CA SER A 2 -46.50 -40.10 -47.25
C SER A 2 -45.35 -39.09 -47.47
N LYS A 3 -44.23 -39.61 -48.04
CA LYS A 3 -43.32 -39.04 -49.08
C LYS A 3 -42.64 -37.67 -48.85
N ARG A 4 -41.45 -37.32 -49.36
CA ARG A 4 -40.18 -37.93 -49.88
C ARG A 4 -39.49 -36.80 -50.70
N ILE A 5 -38.15 -36.65 -50.63
CA ILE A 5 -37.26 -35.85 -51.55
C ILE A 5 -37.39 -34.31 -51.34
N VAL A 6 -36.37 -33.45 -51.22
CA VAL A 6 -34.92 -33.36 -51.57
C VAL A 6 -34.06 -33.08 -50.30
N GLY A 7 -32.74 -33.27 -50.18
CA GLY A 7 -31.75 -33.97 -51.02
C GLY A 7 -30.49 -33.18 -51.47
N MET A 8 -29.50 -32.90 -50.60
CA MET A 8 -28.21 -32.26 -50.95
C MET A 8 -27.02 -33.14 -50.47
N LEU A 9 -25.96 -33.26 -51.29
CA LEU A 9 -24.84 -34.18 -51.05
C LEU A 9 -23.77 -33.57 -50.15
N ILE A 10 -23.32 -34.32 -49.14
CA ILE A 10 -21.99 -34.18 -48.55
C ILE A 10 -21.10 -35.25 -49.21
N ALA A 11 -19.99 -34.84 -49.81
CA ALA A 11 -19.01 -35.76 -50.38
C ALA A 11 -18.13 -36.31 -49.25
N LEU A 12 -17.97 -37.63 -49.17
CA LEU A 12 -17.06 -38.25 -48.20
C LEU A 12 -15.60 -37.94 -48.56
N GLY A 13 -14.98 -37.05 -47.79
CA GLY A 13 -13.53 -37.08 -47.56
C GLY A 13 -13.13 -38.37 -46.84
N ALA A 14 -11.92 -38.86 -47.09
CA ALA A 14 -11.52 -40.19 -46.63
C ALA A 14 -11.28 -40.24 -45.10
N LEU A 15 -12.07 -41.05 -44.40
CA LEU A 15 -11.72 -41.55 -43.08
C LEU A 15 -10.36 -42.28 -43.13
N ILE A 16 -9.32 -41.62 -42.64
CA ILE A 16 -8.20 -42.31 -42.00
C ILE A 16 -8.76 -42.86 -40.68
N PRO A 17 -8.46 -44.12 -40.29
CA PRO A 17 -8.90 -44.61 -39.00
C PRO A 17 -8.16 -43.86 -37.90
N PHE A 18 -8.86 -42.97 -37.20
CA PHE A 18 -8.43 -42.54 -35.87
C PHE A 18 -8.30 -43.80 -35.01
N SER A 19 -7.06 -44.16 -34.67
CA SER A 19 -6.82 -44.98 -33.50
C SER A 19 -7.28 -44.16 -32.30
N SER A 20 -8.14 -44.74 -31.47
CA SER A 20 -8.44 -44.20 -30.15
C SER A 20 -7.20 -44.37 -29.25
N ALA A 21 -6.24 -43.46 -29.40
CA ALA A 21 -5.19 -43.27 -28.41
C ALA A 21 -5.81 -42.49 -27.23
N SER A 22 -5.63 -42.99 -26.02
CA SER A 22 -5.88 -42.19 -24.81
C SER A 22 -4.67 -41.30 -24.54
N ALA A 23 -4.86 -40.24 -23.72
CA ALA A 23 -3.82 -39.29 -23.29
C ALA A 23 -2.70 -39.90 -22.40
N SER A 24 -2.40 -41.18 -22.58
CA SER A 24 -1.40 -41.98 -21.86
C SER A 24 -0.40 -42.68 -22.78
N ASP A 25 -0.65 -42.68 -24.09
CA ASP A 25 0.21 -43.33 -25.08
C ASP A 25 1.19 -42.30 -25.67
N PRO A 26 2.52 -42.47 -25.49
CA PRO A 26 3.51 -41.49 -25.95
C PRO A 26 3.54 -41.39 -27.48
N TRP A 27 3.89 -40.21 -28.00
CA TRP A 27 4.02 -39.99 -29.44
C TRP A 27 5.00 -41.00 -30.09
N THR A 28 4.64 -41.50 -31.28
CA THR A 28 5.40 -42.56 -31.98
C THR A 28 5.82 -42.25 -33.41
N ASP A 29 5.32 -41.18 -34.05
CA ASP A 29 5.66 -40.84 -35.44
C ASP A 29 6.76 -39.77 -35.51
N TYR A 30 8.01 -40.22 -35.45
CA TYR A 30 9.21 -39.37 -35.61
C TYR A 30 9.78 -39.45 -37.05
N GLU A 31 9.12 -40.14 -37.98
CA GLU A 31 9.59 -40.24 -39.38
C GLU A 31 8.91 -39.22 -40.29
N ASN A 32 7.68 -38.79 -39.96
CA ASN A 32 6.89 -37.86 -40.78
C ASN A 32 6.80 -36.42 -40.22
N TYR A 33 7.29 -36.17 -39.00
CA TYR A 33 7.14 -34.89 -38.30
C TYR A 33 8.45 -34.37 -37.69
N THR A 34 8.55 -33.04 -37.57
CA THR A 34 9.51 -32.38 -36.69
C THR A 34 8.95 -32.41 -35.25
N VAL A 35 9.41 -33.32 -34.41
CA VAL A 35 8.81 -33.56 -33.08
C VAL A 35 9.52 -32.75 -31.98
N ILE A 36 8.73 -32.10 -31.12
CA ILE A 36 9.14 -31.47 -29.86
C ILE A 36 8.50 -32.26 -28.70
N ASP A 37 9.28 -33.16 -28.12
CA ASP A 37 8.88 -34.07 -27.02
C ASP A 37 9.60 -33.76 -25.68
N ASN A 38 10.35 -32.66 -25.63
CA ASN A 38 10.90 -32.07 -24.41
C ASN A 38 10.84 -30.54 -24.47
N ASP A 39 10.91 -29.88 -23.32
CA ASP A 39 10.97 -28.42 -23.22
C ASP A 39 12.07 -27.85 -24.12
N THR A 40 11.71 -26.90 -24.97
CA THR A 40 12.52 -26.43 -26.09
C THR A 40 12.38 -24.93 -26.23
N THR A 41 13.49 -24.22 -26.49
CA THR A 41 13.49 -22.77 -26.69
C THR A 41 13.83 -22.41 -28.13
N TRP A 42 12.99 -21.60 -28.77
CA TRP A 42 13.21 -21.03 -30.09
C TRP A 42 13.65 -19.56 -30.01
N SER A 43 14.59 -19.18 -30.86
CA SER A 43 15.08 -17.80 -30.99
C SER A 43 15.70 -17.52 -32.37
N GLY A 44 15.71 -16.27 -32.79
CA GLY A 44 16.30 -15.84 -34.07
C GLY A 44 15.31 -15.92 -35.25
N HIS A 45 15.76 -16.43 -36.39
CA HIS A 45 14.91 -16.60 -37.59
C HIS A 45 14.85 -18.09 -37.95
N LEU A 46 13.68 -18.70 -37.76
CA LEU A 46 13.44 -20.12 -38.02
C LEU A 46 12.70 -20.33 -39.34
N THR A 47 13.20 -21.26 -40.14
CA THR A 47 12.82 -21.48 -41.54
C THR A 47 12.45 -22.94 -41.82
N ARG A 48 12.10 -23.25 -43.07
CA ARG A 48 12.01 -24.63 -43.57
C ARG A 48 13.29 -25.47 -43.36
N ALA A 49 14.46 -24.85 -43.20
CA ALA A 49 15.68 -25.61 -42.89
C ALA A 49 15.68 -26.20 -41.48
N ASP A 50 15.00 -25.52 -40.55
CA ASP A 50 14.88 -25.85 -39.14
C ASP A 50 13.63 -26.72 -38.88
N MET A 51 12.56 -26.48 -39.65
CA MET A 51 11.31 -27.25 -39.67
C MET A 51 11.05 -27.80 -41.09
N PRO A 52 11.72 -28.91 -41.49
CA PRO A 52 11.62 -29.48 -42.84
C PRO A 52 10.34 -30.31 -43.08
N GLN A 53 9.64 -30.65 -42.00
CA GLN A 53 8.34 -31.33 -41.96
C GLN A 53 7.41 -30.58 -41.01
N ASP A 54 6.11 -30.86 -41.09
CA ASP A 54 5.11 -30.38 -40.14
C ASP A 54 5.59 -30.61 -38.70
N THR A 55 5.45 -29.61 -37.84
CA THR A 55 6.03 -29.60 -36.50
C THR A 55 4.97 -29.92 -35.46
N VAL A 56 5.31 -30.76 -34.47
CA VAL A 56 4.37 -31.18 -33.42
C VAL A 56 4.94 -30.97 -32.02
N VAL A 57 4.12 -30.48 -31.09
CA VAL A 57 4.44 -30.36 -29.66
C VAL A 57 3.64 -31.41 -28.88
N VAL A 58 4.34 -32.30 -28.17
CA VAL A 58 3.81 -33.57 -27.66
C VAL A 58 4.43 -33.98 -26.31
N ASN A 59 3.84 -34.99 -25.65
CA ASN A 59 4.33 -35.60 -24.41
C ASN A 59 4.52 -34.61 -23.22
N GLY A 60 3.68 -33.58 -23.14
CA GLY A 60 3.71 -32.53 -22.12
C GLY A 60 4.76 -31.42 -22.33
N ALA A 61 5.45 -31.39 -23.48
CA ALA A 61 6.53 -30.44 -23.74
C ALA A 61 6.07 -28.96 -23.80
N THR A 62 6.87 -28.05 -23.25
CA THR A 62 6.72 -26.60 -23.42
C THR A 62 7.66 -26.07 -24.50
N LEU A 63 7.08 -25.52 -25.58
CA LEU A 63 7.81 -24.74 -26.57
C LEU A 63 7.84 -23.26 -26.18
N THR A 64 8.98 -22.77 -25.70
CA THR A 64 9.21 -21.36 -25.36
C THR A 64 9.77 -20.61 -26.57
N ILE A 65 9.26 -19.43 -26.88
CA ILE A 65 9.73 -18.59 -28.00
C ILE A 65 10.11 -17.21 -27.46
N LEU A 66 11.35 -16.78 -27.70
CA LEU A 66 11.92 -15.55 -27.15
C LEU A 66 11.50 -14.29 -27.95
N PRO A 67 11.55 -13.08 -27.36
CA PRO A 67 11.32 -11.82 -28.07
C PRO A 67 12.13 -11.67 -29.36
N GLY A 68 11.54 -10.98 -30.33
CA GLY A 68 12.15 -10.69 -31.64
C GLY A 68 12.35 -11.92 -32.55
N THR A 69 11.81 -13.09 -32.19
CA THR A 69 11.93 -14.31 -33.00
C THR A 69 10.98 -14.26 -34.20
N GLU A 70 11.48 -14.56 -35.39
CA GLU A 70 10.67 -14.77 -36.59
C GLU A 70 10.61 -16.28 -36.91
N VAL A 71 9.42 -16.79 -37.23
CA VAL A 71 9.14 -18.22 -37.43
C VAL A 71 8.31 -18.41 -38.70
N GLU A 72 8.89 -19.06 -39.71
CA GLU A 72 8.16 -19.48 -40.90
C GLU A 72 7.46 -20.83 -40.64
N VAL A 73 6.13 -20.87 -40.61
CA VAL A 73 5.32 -22.06 -40.31
C VAL A 73 4.73 -22.69 -41.59
N GLY A 74 4.94 -24.00 -41.75
CA GLY A 74 4.16 -24.84 -42.67
C GLY A 74 2.85 -25.26 -41.99
N MET A 75 2.96 -26.22 -41.07
CA MET A 75 1.96 -26.52 -40.04
C MET A 75 2.66 -26.76 -38.69
N LEU A 76 2.11 -26.22 -37.61
CA LEU A 76 2.58 -26.42 -36.23
C LEU A 76 1.40 -26.87 -35.35
N SER A 77 1.35 -28.15 -34.99
CA SER A 77 0.24 -28.72 -34.22
C SER A 77 0.65 -29.05 -32.78
N VAL A 78 -0.09 -28.53 -31.81
CA VAL A 78 0.04 -28.85 -30.39
C VAL A 78 -0.99 -29.92 -30.06
N TYR A 79 -0.54 -31.10 -29.61
CA TYR A 79 -1.43 -32.22 -29.24
C TYR A 79 -1.51 -32.36 -27.72
N ASP A 80 -0.38 -32.67 -27.10
CA ASP A 80 -0.23 -32.87 -25.65
C ASP A 80 1.01 -32.09 -25.23
N GLY A 81 0.85 -30.79 -25.01
CA GLY A 81 1.96 -29.86 -24.79
C GLY A 81 1.46 -28.42 -24.85
N ARG A 82 2.39 -27.45 -24.89
CA ARG A 82 2.03 -26.02 -24.96
C ARG A 82 3.06 -25.14 -25.67
N ILE A 83 2.62 -23.94 -26.05
CA ILE A 83 3.49 -22.87 -26.57
C ILE A 83 3.45 -21.68 -25.62
N VAL A 84 4.62 -21.14 -25.29
CA VAL A 84 4.81 -19.91 -24.50
C VAL A 84 5.61 -18.92 -25.35
N ALA A 85 4.92 -18.05 -26.06
CA ALA A 85 5.47 -17.06 -26.97
C ALA A 85 5.30 -15.64 -26.40
N LEU A 86 6.31 -15.17 -25.68
CA LEU A 86 6.27 -13.88 -24.97
C LEU A 86 7.23 -12.89 -25.67
N GLY A 87 6.69 -12.12 -26.61
CA GLY A 87 7.38 -11.00 -27.23
C GLY A 87 7.27 -9.71 -26.41
N THR A 88 7.80 -8.62 -26.95
CA THR A 88 7.57 -7.27 -26.40
C THR A 88 7.04 -6.33 -27.49
N ALA A 89 6.50 -5.17 -27.11
CA ALA A 89 6.08 -4.17 -28.09
C ALA A 89 7.22 -3.75 -29.05
N THR A 90 8.47 -3.65 -28.56
CA THR A 90 9.64 -3.30 -29.39
C THR A 90 10.24 -4.48 -30.13
N GLU A 91 10.13 -5.69 -29.59
CA GLU A 91 10.66 -6.94 -30.16
C GLU A 91 9.56 -8.01 -30.24
N PRO A 92 8.54 -7.82 -31.11
CA PRO A 92 7.45 -8.77 -31.25
C PRO A 92 7.92 -10.06 -31.90
N ILE A 93 7.33 -11.18 -31.51
CA ILE A 93 7.52 -12.48 -32.18
C ILE A 93 6.68 -12.46 -33.46
N ARG A 94 7.22 -12.92 -34.60
CA ARG A 94 6.50 -12.94 -35.88
C ARG A 94 6.34 -14.36 -36.40
N PHE A 95 5.09 -14.80 -36.59
CA PHE A 95 4.77 -15.99 -37.36
C PHE A 95 4.40 -15.59 -38.79
N THR A 96 5.04 -16.23 -39.77
CA THR A 96 4.73 -16.07 -41.19
C THR A 96 4.58 -17.42 -41.86
N LYS A 97 3.88 -17.47 -43.01
CA LYS A 97 3.70 -18.70 -43.78
C LYS A 97 4.98 -19.10 -44.53
N GLN A 98 5.40 -20.37 -44.42
CA GLN A 98 6.49 -20.89 -45.23
C GLN A 98 6.19 -20.80 -46.73
N THR A 99 7.22 -20.50 -47.52
CA THR A 99 7.11 -20.61 -48.99
C THR A 99 7.02 -22.09 -49.42
N PRO A 100 6.12 -22.46 -50.35
CA PRO A 100 6.01 -23.86 -50.80
C PRO A 100 7.30 -24.41 -51.42
N ASP A 101 7.71 -25.60 -51.00
CA ASP A 101 8.87 -26.28 -51.58
C ASP A 101 8.52 -27.05 -52.86
N TYR A 102 9.17 -26.68 -53.96
CA TYR A 102 9.07 -27.35 -55.26
C TYR A 102 10.34 -28.15 -55.63
N SER A 103 11.30 -28.30 -54.71
CA SER A 103 12.60 -28.97 -54.96
C SER A 103 12.45 -30.43 -55.40
N ASN A 104 11.39 -31.11 -54.92
CA ASN A 104 11.13 -32.53 -55.13
C ASN A 104 10.23 -32.84 -56.35
N VAL A 105 9.90 -31.87 -57.21
CA VAL A 105 9.15 -32.13 -58.46
C VAL A 105 10.04 -32.94 -59.44
N PRO A 106 9.65 -34.15 -59.86
CA PRO A 106 10.49 -34.94 -60.77
C PRO A 106 10.49 -34.35 -62.18
N ALA A 107 11.67 -34.31 -62.83
CA ALA A 107 11.88 -33.56 -64.08
C ALA A 107 10.95 -33.95 -65.24
N ASP A 108 10.48 -35.20 -65.31
CA ASP A 108 9.54 -35.68 -66.32
C ASP A 108 8.15 -35.02 -66.25
N TYR A 109 7.85 -34.30 -65.15
CA TYR A 109 6.56 -33.69 -64.86
C TYR A 109 6.52 -32.16 -65.02
N ALA A 110 7.59 -31.55 -65.54
CA ALA A 110 7.67 -30.13 -65.86
C ALA A 110 6.55 -29.53 -66.77
N PRO A 111 5.81 -30.27 -67.63
CA PRO A 111 4.71 -29.70 -68.41
C PRO A 111 3.34 -29.67 -67.70
N TYR A 112 3.25 -30.14 -66.45
CA TYR A 112 2.04 -30.10 -65.64
C TYR A 112 2.05 -28.95 -64.64
N ASP A 113 0.87 -28.56 -64.16
CA ASP A 113 0.71 -27.46 -63.22
C ASP A 113 1.22 -27.87 -61.82
N ARG A 114 1.74 -26.92 -61.03
CA ARG A 114 2.48 -27.21 -59.78
C ARG A 114 1.55 -27.66 -58.66
N GLU A 115 0.33 -27.14 -58.69
CA GLU A 115 -0.82 -27.41 -57.84
C GLU A 115 -1.32 -28.87 -57.96
N CYS A 116 -0.72 -29.67 -58.85
CA CYS A 116 -0.98 -31.10 -59.01
C CYS A 116 -0.09 -32.00 -58.12
N TYR A 117 0.96 -31.47 -57.49
CA TYR A 117 1.99 -32.28 -56.79
C TYR A 117 2.00 -32.11 -55.28
N PHE A 118 1.65 -30.92 -54.79
CA PHE A 118 1.67 -30.57 -53.37
C PHE A 118 0.37 -29.88 -52.99
N SER A 119 -0.08 -30.13 -51.76
CA SER A 119 -0.98 -29.18 -51.09
C SER A 119 -0.23 -27.86 -50.88
N PRO A 120 -0.90 -26.70 -50.92
CA PRO A 120 -0.29 -25.48 -50.43
C PRO A 120 0.05 -25.65 -48.95
N GLU A 121 1.12 -25.01 -48.52
CA GLU A 121 1.49 -24.89 -47.09
C GLU A 121 0.29 -24.31 -46.33
N ALA A 122 -0.07 -24.88 -45.17
CA ALA A 122 -1.23 -24.39 -44.44
C ALA A 122 -1.01 -22.96 -43.93
N GLY A 123 0.20 -22.67 -43.43
CA GLY A 123 0.52 -21.42 -42.73
C GLY A 123 -0.25 -21.33 -41.42
N MET A 124 -0.40 -22.44 -40.69
CA MET A 124 -1.37 -22.59 -39.61
C MET A 124 -0.69 -23.13 -38.34
N ILE A 125 -1.05 -22.57 -37.19
CA ILE A 125 -0.84 -23.18 -35.88
C ILE A 125 -2.16 -23.81 -35.43
N GLU A 126 -2.14 -25.05 -34.95
CA GLU A 126 -3.33 -25.81 -34.55
C GLU A 126 -3.18 -26.36 -33.13
N PHE A 127 -4.17 -26.15 -32.28
CA PHE A 127 -4.31 -26.80 -31.00
C PHE A 127 -5.31 -27.94 -31.17
N ALA A 128 -4.77 -29.16 -31.30
CA ALA A 128 -5.54 -30.36 -31.55
C ALA A 128 -6.22 -30.85 -30.26
N THR A 129 -7.31 -31.61 -30.43
CA THR A 129 -8.12 -32.12 -29.31
C THR A 129 -7.34 -32.98 -28.31
N TYR A 130 -7.85 -32.99 -27.07
CA TYR A 130 -7.38 -33.71 -25.85
C TYR A 130 -6.41 -32.95 -24.95
N VAL A 131 -6.97 -32.14 -24.05
CA VAL A 131 -6.23 -31.43 -23.00
C VAL A 131 -6.84 -31.76 -21.63
N GLU A 132 -6.02 -32.21 -20.67
CA GLU A 132 -6.49 -32.50 -19.31
C GLU A 132 -6.77 -31.23 -18.50
N ALA A 133 -7.70 -31.30 -17.54
CA ALA A 133 -8.10 -30.16 -16.71
C ALA A 133 -6.93 -29.42 -16.01
N THR A 134 -5.86 -30.15 -15.72
CA THR A 134 -4.66 -29.72 -14.97
C THR A 134 -3.59 -29.03 -15.81
N THR A 135 -3.66 -29.04 -17.14
CA THR A 135 -2.65 -28.41 -17.99
C THR A 135 -2.65 -26.89 -17.87
N GLU A 136 -1.48 -26.28 -17.97
CA GLU A 136 -1.34 -24.83 -18.10
C GLU A 136 -1.68 -24.36 -19.52
N ALA A 137 -2.13 -23.11 -19.65
CA ALA A 137 -2.45 -22.54 -20.96
C ALA A 137 -1.21 -22.37 -21.86
N SER A 138 -1.45 -22.41 -23.16
CA SER A 138 -0.55 -21.79 -24.14
C SER A 138 -0.79 -20.29 -24.17
N VAL A 139 0.28 -19.49 -24.24
CA VAL A 139 0.23 -18.03 -24.08
C VAL A 139 1.00 -17.36 -25.22
N PHE A 140 0.37 -16.38 -25.85
CA PHE A 140 0.98 -15.54 -26.89
C PHE A 140 0.81 -14.08 -26.50
N ARG A 141 1.92 -13.40 -26.15
CA ARG A 141 1.94 -11.96 -25.82
C ARG A 141 2.81 -11.20 -26.82
N HIS A 142 2.32 -10.08 -27.35
CA HIS A 142 3.01 -9.27 -28.39
C HIS A 142 3.49 -10.09 -29.61
N VAL A 143 2.61 -10.95 -30.13
CA VAL A 143 2.89 -11.80 -31.29
C VAL A 143 2.21 -11.24 -32.54
N ILE A 144 2.87 -11.30 -33.69
CA ILE A 144 2.34 -10.90 -35.00
C ILE A 144 2.16 -12.15 -35.87
N PHE A 145 0.93 -12.43 -36.28
CA PHE A 145 0.60 -13.46 -37.27
C PHE A 145 0.37 -12.78 -38.63
N GLU A 146 1.34 -12.88 -39.54
CA GLU A 146 1.35 -12.12 -40.79
C GLU A 146 1.41 -13.00 -42.04
N GLY A 147 0.44 -12.85 -42.94
CA GLY A 147 0.36 -13.64 -44.18
C GLY A 147 0.13 -15.14 -43.97
N MET A 148 -0.37 -15.50 -42.79
CA MET A 148 -0.69 -16.86 -42.36
C MET A 148 -1.99 -17.37 -43.02
N GLY A 149 -2.30 -18.65 -42.80
CA GLY A 149 -3.47 -19.34 -43.33
C GLY A 149 -3.44 -19.60 -44.85
N THR A 150 -4.54 -20.14 -45.36
CA THR A 150 -4.74 -20.47 -46.78
C THR A 150 -6.20 -20.27 -47.19
N SER A 151 -6.47 -19.72 -48.38
CA SER A 151 -7.81 -19.68 -48.96
C SER A 151 -7.73 -19.70 -50.49
N GLU A 152 -7.48 -20.87 -51.07
CA GLU A 152 -7.25 -21.01 -52.50
C GLU A 152 -7.73 -22.35 -53.10
N TRP A 153 -7.77 -22.40 -54.43
CA TRP A 153 -8.15 -23.60 -55.18
C TRP A 153 -6.93 -24.48 -55.43
N VAL A 154 -6.97 -25.69 -54.89
CA VAL A 154 -5.94 -26.73 -55.06
C VAL A 154 -6.34 -27.70 -56.18
N GLY A 155 -5.38 -28.01 -57.05
CA GLY A 155 -5.56 -28.83 -58.24
C GLY A 155 -5.90 -28.03 -59.50
N SER A 156 -5.43 -28.52 -60.65
CA SER A 156 -5.61 -27.89 -61.97
C SER A 156 -6.26 -28.83 -63.00
N ASP A 157 -6.71 -28.26 -64.12
CA ASP A 157 -7.16 -29.01 -65.29
C ASP A 157 -5.99 -29.68 -66.04
N ASN A 158 -4.74 -29.29 -65.74
CA ASN A 158 -3.49 -29.79 -66.33
C ASN A 158 -2.71 -30.73 -65.37
N CYS A 159 -3.39 -31.71 -64.76
CA CYS A 159 -2.76 -32.73 -63.91
C CYS A 159 -2.67 -34.12 -64.61
N PRO A 160 -1.61 -34.92 -64.37
CA PRO A 160 -1.46 -36.23 -64.99
C PRO A 160 -2.34 -37.32 -64.36
N TRP A 161 -2.65 -38.33 -65.18
CA TRP A 161 -3.59 -39.43 -64.89
C TRP A 161 -3.25 -40.31 -63.67
N ASN A 162 -2.02 -40.23 -63.15
CA ASN A 162 -1.51 -41.12 -62.10
C ASN A 162 -1.61 -40.55 -60.67
N MET A 163 -2.08 -39.31 -60.47
CA MET A 163 -2.15 -38.68 -59.14
C MET A 163 -3.59 -38.48 -58.63
N GLY A 164 -4.60 -38.93 -59.37
CA GLY A 164 -6.01 -38.89 -58.98
C GLY A 164 -6.51 -40.19 -58.35
N MET A 165 -6.67 -40.18 -57.02
CA MET A 165 -7.38 -41.17 -56.18
C MET A 165 -6.72 -42.56 -55.94
N ARG A 166 -6.94 -43.08 -54.73
CA ARG A 166 -6.53 -44.43 -54.30
C ARG A 166 -7.22 -45.52 -55.16
N ASN A 167 -6.43 -46.49 -55.66
CA ASN A 167 -6.79 -47.81 -56.20
C ASN A 167 -7.09 -47.94 -57.73
N PRO A 168 -6.11 -48.39 -58.55
CA PRO A 168 -6.28 -48.59 -59.99
C PRO A 168 -6.60 -50.05 -60.38
N ILE A 169 -7.86 -50.49 -60.28
CA ILE A 169 -8.34 -51.75 -60.87
C ILE A 169 -9.66 -51.56 -61.64
N ARG A 170 -9.59 -51.72 -62.97
CA ARG A 170 -10.66 -51.72 -64.00
C ARG A 170 -11.28 -50.36 -64.38
N ASP A 171 -10.82 -49.79 -65.50
CA ASP A 171 -11.45 -50.04 -66.82
C ASP A 171 -10.55 -49.59 -67.99
N TRP A 172 -10.57 -50.32 -69.11
CA TRP A 172 -9.49 -50.25 -70.12
C TRP A 172 -9.90 -49.66 -71.49
N PHE A 173 -11.12 -49.12 -71.63
CA PHE A 173 -11.72 -48.89 -72.96
C PHE A 173 -12.36 -47.51 -73.25
N ILE A 174 -12.25 -46.50 -72.38
CA ILE A 174 -12.68 -45.13 -72.70
C ILE A 174 -11.56 -44.13 -72.37
N ARG A 175 -11.04 -43.44 -73.40
CA ARG A 175 -10.11 -42.31 -73.25
C ARG A 175 -10.84 -40.98 -73.36
N THR A 176 -11.39 -40.50 -72.25
CA THR A 176 -11.76 -39.10 -72.05
C THR A 176 -11.11 -38.64 -70.75
N ALA A 177 -10.46 -37.48 -70.78
CA ALA A 177 -9.79 -36.93 -69.61
C ALA A 177 -10.81 -36.56 -68.54
N HIS A 178 -10.53 -36.95 -67.29
CA HIS A 178 -11.18 -36.41 -66.11
C HIS A 178 -10.07 -35.73 -65.29
N ALA A 179 -10.29 -34.45 -64.97
CA ALA A 179 -9.38 -33.69 -64.12
C ALA A 179 -9.37 -34.26 -62.69
N SER A 180 -8.32 -33.95 -61.93
CA SER A 180 -8.41 -34.00 -60.46
C SER A 180 -9.55 -33.10 -60.00
N GLU A 181 -10.32 -33.53 -59.00
CA GLU A 181 -11.31 -32.66 -58.37
C GLU A 181 -10.59 -31.41 -57.84
N ARG A 182 -10.89 -30.25 -58.42
CA ARG A 182 -10.47 -28.97 -57.83
C ARG A 182 -11.12 -28.87 -56.45
N ARG A 183 -10.32 -28.72 -55.40
CA ARG A 183 -10.80 -28.54 -54.03
C ARG A 183 -10.48 -27.12 -53.59
N PHE A 184 -11.43 -26.45 -52.97
CA PHE A 184 -11.14 -25.22 -52.26
C PHE A 184 -10.65 -25.59 -50.87
N VAL A 185 -9.54 -24.99 -50.43
CA VAL A 185 -8.90 -25.27 -49.15
C VAL A 185 -8.83 -23.97 -48.36
N GLU A 186 -9.43 -24.00 -47.17
CA GLU A 186 -9.49 -22.90 -46.22
C GLU A 186 -8.82 -23.35 -44.92
N TYR A 187 -7.75 -22.66 -44.52
CA TYR A 187 -7.04 -22.84 -43.25
C TYR A 187 -6.91 -21.47 -42.56
N PRO A 188 -7.29 -21.32 -41.29
CA PRO A 188 -7.06 -20.10 -40.53
C PRO A 188 -5.56 -19.89 -40.24
N ALA A 189 -5.19 -18.74 -39.68
CA ALA A 189 -3.85 -18.58 -39.10
C ALA A 189 -3.69 -19.42 -37.82
N LEU A 190 -4.76 -19.50 -37.03
CA LEU A 190 -4.85 -20.22 -35.77
C LEU A 190 -6.10 -21.11 -35.74
N ARG A 191 -5.95 -22.40 -35.45
CA ARG A 191 -7.05 -23.31 -35.17
C ARG A 191 -7.01 -23.79 -33.72
N VAL A 192 -8.16 -23.80 -33.05
CA VAL A 192 -8.32 -24.23 -31.65
C VAL A 192 -9.43 -25.28 -31.59
N ASP A 193 -9.09 -26.54 -31.83
CA ASP A 193 -10.04 -27.67 -31.74
C ASP A 193 -10.09 -28.24 -30.31
N GLY A 194 -9.11 -27.90 -29.47
CA GLY A 194 -9.11 -28.15 -28.02
C GLY A 194 -8.00 -27.37 -27.32
N GLY A 195 -7.99 -27.41 -25.99
CA GLY A 195 -6.98 -26.78 -25.15
C GLY A 195 -7.29 -25.38 -24.63
N LYS A 196 -6.34 -24.87 -23.84
CA LYS A 196 -6.38 -23.56 -23.19
C LYS A 196 -5.43 -22.61 -23.89
N LEU A 197 -5.96 -21.53 -24.46
CA LEU A 197 -5.19 -20.58 -25.25
C LEU A 197 -5.51 -19.14 -24.86
N GLN A 198 -4.46 -18.40 -24.49
CA GLN A 198 -4.53 -16.99 -24.14
C GLN A 198 -3.68 -16.17 -25.13
N LEU A 199 -4.32 -15.19 -25.77
CA LEU A 199 -3.73 -14.27 -26.74
C LEU A 199 -3.88 -12.84 -26.21
N GLU A 200 -2.79 -12.10 -26.11
CA GLU A 200 -2.75 -10.76 -25.51
C GLU A 200 -1.85 -9.83 -26.32
N SER A 201 -2.33 -8.64 -26.67
CA SER A 201 -1.58 -7.70 -27.52
C SER A 201 -1.07 -8.32 -28.84
N VAL A 202 -1.80 -9.31 -29.37
CA VAL A 202 -1.47 -10.02 -30.61
C VAL A 202 -1.92 -9.20 -31.82
N SER A 203 -1.28 -9.34 -32.97
CA SER A 203 -1.72 -8.71 -34.22
C SER A 203 -1.80 -9.71 -35.36
N PHE A 204 -3.01 -9.94 -35.87
CA PHE A 204 -3.27 -10.71 -37.08
C PHE A 204 -3.33 -9.77 -38.29
N ARG A 205 -2.48 -10.02 -39.30
CA ARG A 205 -2.24 -9.10 -40.43
C ARG A 205 -2.24 -9.81 -41.77
N ASN A 206 -3.10 -9.36 -42.68
CA ASN A 206 -3.10 -9.80 -44.09
C ASN A 206 -3.19 -11.32 -44.28
N ASN A 207 -3.85 -12.04 -43.37
CA ASN A 207 -3.97 -13.49 -43.42
C ASN A 207 -4.96 -13.95 -44.51
N SER A 208 -4.80 -15.18 -44.98
CA SER A 208 -5.49 -15.66 -46.19
C SER A 208 -6.95 -16.10 -45.95
N HIS A 209 -7.28 -16.54 -44.73
CA HIS A 209 -8.64 -16.92 -44.33
C HIS A 209 -9.05 -16.14 -43.07
N ALA A 210 -9.90 -16.71 -42.23
CA ALA A 210 -10.11 -16.21 -40.88
C ALA A 210 -8.82 -16.24 -40.06
N ASP A 211 -8.67 -15.30 -39.13
CA ASP A 211 -7.50 -15.26 -38.27
C ASP A 211 -7.53 -16.40 -37.24
N ILE A 212 -8.69 -16.62 -36.60
CA ILE A 212 -8.89 -17.71 -35.65
C ILE A 212 -10.15 -18.52 -36.00
N GLU A 213 -10.02 -19.85 -35.98
CA GLU A 213 -11.13 -20.81 -35.97
C GLU A 213 -11.10 -21.61 -34.67
N ALA A 214 -12.16 -21.54 -33.85
CA ALA A 214 -12.28 -22.28 -32.60
C ALA A 214 -13.44 -23.29 -32.68
N ASN A 215 -13.17 -24.57 -32.41
CA ASN A 215 -14.13 -25.67 -32.47
C ASN A 215 -14.16 -26.42 -31.13
N HIS A 216 -14.96 -25.95 -30.17
CA HIS A 216 -15.00 -26.56 -28.82
C HIS A 216 -16.08 -27.65 -28.72
N TYR A 217 -15.72 -28.81 -28.17
CA TYR A 217 -16.58 -29.99 -28.06
C TYR A 217 -16.92 -30.32 -26.59
N PHE A 218 -18.19 -30.20 -26.19
CA PHE A 218 -18.67 -30.44 -24.83
C PHE A 218 -19.45 -31.77 -24.74
N GLY A 219 -19.01 -32.71 -23.88
CA GLY A 219 -19.54 -34.08 -23.82
C GLY A 219 -19.78 -34.62 -22.40
N ASN A 220 -20.62 -35.64 -22.23
CA ASN A 220 -21.14 -36.06 -20.92
C ASN A 220 -20.08 -36.58 -19.92
N ASP A 221 -18.96 -37.09 -20.42
CA ASP A 221 -17.81 -37.52 -19.61
C ASP A 221 -16.73 -36.41 -19.49
N TRP A 222 -16.97 -35.23 -20.06
CA TRP A 222 -15.99 -34.15 -20.27
C TRP A 222 -16.62 -32.77 -20.00
N GLU A 223 -16.48 -32.25 -18.78
CA GLU A 223 -16.44 -30.79 -18.62
C GLU A 223 -15.14 -30.31 -19.24
N THR A 224 -15.19 -29.80 -20.46
CA THR A 224 -14.01 -29.24 -21.11
C THR A 224 -13.62 -27.93 -20.43
N TYR A 225 -12.36 -27.88 -20.01
CA TYR A 225 -11.70 -26.69 -19.48
C TYR A 225 -11.06 -25.87 -20.61
N ASP A 226 -11.39 -26.20 -21.86
CA ASP A 226 -10.88 -25.57 -23.07
C ASP A 226 -11.43 -24.15 -23.20
N PHE A 227 -10.53 -23.20 -23.46
CA PHE A 227 -10.90 -21.81 -23.66
C PHE A 227 -9.98 -21.13 -24.67
N LEU A 228 -10.56 -20.14 -25.37
CA LEU A 228 -9.84 -19.16 -26.17
C LEU A 228 -10.12 -17.77 -25.59
N HIS A 229 -9.13 -17.15 -24.97
CA HIS A 229 -9.21 -15.77 -24.49
C HIS A 229 -8.33 -14.88 -25.37
N VAL A 230 -8.92 -13.84 -25.96
CA VAL A 230 -8.21 -12.87 -26.80
C VAL A 230 -8.46 -11.47 -26.27
N THR A 231 -7.40 -10.80 -25.82
CA THR A 231 -7.48 -9.44 -25.26
C THR A 231 -6.53 -8.48 -25.97
N ASP A 232 -6.95 -7.21 -26.07
CA ASP A 232 -6.10 -6.07 -26.47
C ASP A 232 -5.38 -6.27 -27.83
N SER A 233 -5.95 -7.08 -28.70
CA SER A 233 -5.33 -7.59 -29.93
C SER A 233 -5.92 -6.94 -31.19
N ASN A 234 -5.15 -6.94 -32.28
CA ASN A 234 -5.56 -6.44 -33.59
C ASN A 234 -5.96 -7.58 -34.55
N PHE A 235 -7.05 -7.38 -35.27
CA PHE A 235 -7.44 -8.14 -36.45
C PHE A 235 -7.52 -7.17 -37.63
N GLU A 236 -6.62 -7.29 -38.61
CA GLU A 236 -6.55 -6.37 -39.73
C GLU A 236 -6.15 -6.99 -41.09
N GLY A 237 -7.05 -6.82 -42.06
CA GLY A 237 -6.77 -6.99 -43.48
C GLY A 237 -6.77 -8.44 -43.97
N ASN A 238 -7.32 -9.38 -43.22
CA ASN A 238 -7.43 -10.76 -43.72
C ASN A 238 -8.38 -10.82 -44.94
N THR A 239 -8.09 -11.69 -45.91
CA THR A 239 -8.81 -11.68 -47.20
C THR A 239 -10.22 -12.26 -47.13
N ALA A 240 -10.60 -12.89 -46.00
CA ALA A 240 -11.95 -13.38 -45.75
C ALA A 240 -12.87 -12.33 -45.10
N GLY A 241 -12.30 -11.29 -44.48
CA GLY A 241 -13.00 -10.32 -43.63
C GLY A 241 -13.54 -10.95 -42.33
N ARG A 242 -12.82 -11.90 -41.72
CA ARG A 242 -13.29 -12.71 -40.57
C ARG A 242 -12.22 -12.82 -39.48
N ALA A 243 -12.36 -12.06 -38.40
CA ALA A 243 -11.45 -12.15 -37.27
C ALA A 243 -11.55 -13.52 -36.57
N VAL A 244 -12.75 -13.91 -36.11
CA VAL A 244 -12.96 -15.16 -35.37
C VAL A 244 -14.20 -15.89 -35.87
N ILE A 245 -14.03 -17.20 -36.11
CA ILE A 245 -15.11 -18.15 -36.31
C ILE A 245 -15.11 -19.10 -35.11
N SER A 246 -16.24 -19.23 -34.41
CA SER A 246 -16.37 -20.09 -33.22
C SER A 246 -17.55 -21.05 -33.37
N TYR A 247 -17.30 -22.34 -33.25
CA TYR A 247 -18.33 -23.39 -33.24
C TYR A 247 -18.27 -24.16 -31.93
N MET A 248 -19.41 -24.23 -31.23
CA MET A 248 -19.58 -25.07 -30.05
C MET A 248 -20.44 -26.28 -30.40
N PHE A 249 -19.94 -27.47 -30.05
CA PHE A 249 -20.61 -28.75 -30.27
C PHE A 249 -20.99 -29.35 -28.91
N TYR A 250 -22.22 -29.80 -28.74
CA TYR A 250 -22.74 -30.30 -27.47
C TYR A 250 -23.35 -31.70 -27.63
N ASP A 251 -23.10 -32.58 -26.65
CA ASP A 251 -23.77 -33.87 -26.54
C ASP A 251 -25.31 -33.75 -26.35
N GLU A 252 -26.06 -34.77 -26.78
CA GLU A 252 -27.53 -34.81 -26.62
C GLU A 252 -27.94 -34.72 -25.13
N GLY A 253 -28.52 -33.57 -24.76
CA GLY A 253 -29.07 -33.32 -23.42
C GLY A 253 -28.41 -32.17 -22.64
N MET A 254 -27.30 -31.60 -23.14
CA MET A 254 -26.60 -30.49 -22.46
C MET A 254 -27.26 -29.11 -22.62
N THR A 255 -27.09 -28.28 -21.59
CA THR A 255 -27.48 -26.86 -21.58
C THR A 255 -26.44 -25.99 -22.28
N HIS A 256 -26.86 -25.19 -23.26
CA HIS A 256 -26.01 -24.36 -24.11
C HIS A 256 -25.60 -23.04 -23.41
N ASN A 257 -24.94 -23.12 -22.24
CA ASN A 257 -24.45 -21.93 -21.55
C ASN A 257 -23.04 -22.16 -20.98
N ARG A 258 -22.04 -21.78 -21.78
CA ARG A 258 -20.61 -21.75 -21.41
C ARG A 258 -20.04 -20.36 -21.75
N SER A 259 -20.55 -19.34 -21.06
CA SER A 259 -19.92 -17.99 -21.04
C SER A 259 -18.43 -18.11 -20.70
N GLY A 260 -17.61 -17.25 -21.29
CA GLY A 260 -16.15 -17.26 -21.09
C GLY A 260 -15.35 -18.37 -21.81
N ALA A 261 -15.97 -19.33 -22.50
CA ALA A 261 -15.23 -20.36 -23.25
C ALA A 261 -14.54 -19.81 -24.52
N VAL A 262 -15.14 -18.81 -25.16
CA VAL A 262 -14.45 -17.95 -26.14
C VAL A 262 -14.70 -16.51 -25.72
N LEU A 263 -13.69 -15.86 -25.13
CA LEU A 263 -13.77 -14.48 -24.62
C LEU A 263 -12.96 -13.56 -25.53
N LEU A 264 -13.61 -12.51 -26.04
CA LEU A 264 -13.01 -11.49 -26.87
C LEU A 264 -13.18 -10.14 -26.16
N ARG A 265 -12.12 -9.63 -25.54
CA ARG A 265 -12.15 -8.38 -24.75
C ARG A 265 -11.32 -7.29 -25.40
N ASN A 266 -11.87 -6.08 -25.50
CA ASN A 266 -11.15 -4.86 -25.91
C ASN A 266 -10.37 -4.93 -27.26
N ASN A 267 -10.63 -5.89 -28.14
CA ASN A 267 -9.84 -6.05 -29.37
C ASN A 267 -10.17 -4.98 -30.44
N TRP A 268 -9.22 -4.71 -31.35
CA TRP A 268 -9.41 -3.90 -32.56
C TRP A 268 -9.74 -4.79 -33.76
N TYR A 269 -10.77 -4.43 -34.53
CA TYR A 269 -11.28 -5.23 -35.66
C TYR A 269 -11.20 -4.50 -37.01
N GLY A 270 -10.20 -3.62 -37.18
CA GLY A 270 -9.98 -2.91 -38.44
C GLY A 270 -10.86 -1.66 -38.67
N ASP A 271 -11.89 -1.41 -37.85
CA ASP A 271 -12.72 -0.20 -37.92
C ASP A 271 -13.24 0.27 -36.54
N VAL A 272 -13.42 1.59 -36.40
CA VAL A 272 -13.83 2.27 -35.15
C VAL A 272 -15.23 1.87 -34.65
N SER A 273 -16.09 1.39 -35.54
CA SER A 273 -17.41 0.87 -35.19
C SER A 273 -17.39 -0.54 -34.62
N GLY A 274 -16.23 -1.20 -34.58
CA GLY A 274 -16.04 -2.54 -34.04
C GLY A 274 -16.42 -3.67 -35.02
N PRO A 275 -16.48 -4.91 -34.53
CA PRO A 275 -16.63 -6.09 -35.36
C PRO A 275 -18.03 -6.18 -35.98
N THR A 276 -18.11 -6.70 -37.21
CA THR A 276 -19.41 -7.00 -37.82
C THR A 276 -20.01 -8.24 -37.17
N THR A 277 -21.08 -8.10 -36.37
CA THR A 277 -21.77 -9.25 -35.77
C THR A 277 -23.21 -8.95 -35.34
N THR A 278 -23.96 -9.97 -34.89
CA THR A 278 -25.38 -9.86 -34.51
C THR A 278 -25.62 -8.98 -33.28
N SER A 279 -24.68 -8.93 -32.34
CA SER A 279 -24.68 -8.02 -31.19
C SER A 279 -24.23 -6.59 -31.53
N ASN A 280 -23.51 -6.40 -32.65
CA ASN A 280 -23.06 -5.10 -33.14
C ASN A 280 -23.50 -4.86 -34.61
N PRO A 281 -24.80 -4.58 -34.87
CA PRO A 281 -25.32 -4.39 -36.23
C PRO A 281 -24.86 -3.08 -36.90
N GLY A 282 -24.12 -2.23 -36.18
CA GLY A 282 -23.47 -1.02 -36.72
C GLY A 282 -21.99 -1.20 -37.05
N GLY A 283 -21.38 -2.32 -36.65
CA GLY A 283 -19.98 -2.63 -36.90
C GLY A 283 -19.70 -2.83 -38.40
N THR A 284 -18.59 -2.25 -38.85
CA THR A 284 -18.05 -2.42 -40.21
C THR A 284 -16.64 -2.98 -40.24
N GLY A 285 -16.07 -3.29 -39.08
CA GLY A 285 -14.84 -4.06 -38.95
C GLY A 285 -15.05 -5.53 -39.27
N GLU A 286 -13.99 -6.32 -39.13
CA GLU A 286 -13.98 -7.74 -39.48
C GLU A 286 -15.03 -8.56 -38.73
N GLN A 287 -15.47 -9.65 -39.35
CA GLN A 287 -16.65 -10.39 -38.90
C GLN A 287 -16.32 -11.33 -37.74
N LEU A 288 -17.20 -11.35 -36.73
CA LEU A 288 -17.25 -12.39 -35.70
C LEU A 288 -18.45 -13.32 -35.95
N ILE A 289 -18.17 -14.62 -36.07
CA ILE A 289 -19.15 -15.65 -36.45
C ILE A 289 -19.25 -16.71 -35.36
N GLY A 290 -20.45 -16.97 -34.84
CA GLY A 290 -20.74 -18.12 -33.99
C GLY A 290 -20.98 -17.79 -32.51
N GLU A 291 -20.56 -18.68 -31.61
CA GLU A 291 -20.75 -18.55 -30.15
C GLU A 291 -19.49 -17.99 -29.47
N PHE A 292 -19.59 -16.78 -28.92
CA PHE A 292 -18.49 -16.09 -28.21
C PHE A 292 -19.06 -15.03 -27.25
N GLU A 293 -18.24 -14.62 -26.28
CA GLU A 293 -18.48 -13.50 -25.39
C GLU A 293 -17.66 -12.30 -25.88
N LEU A 294 -18.32 -11.17 -26.18
CA LEU A 294 -17.68 -9.93 -26.64
C LEU A 294 -17.78 -8.88 -25.53
N ASP A 295 -16.65 -8.61 -24.89
CA ASP A 295 -16.50 -7.66 -23.80
C ASP A 295 -15.81 -6.37 -24.31
N GLY A 296 -16.60 -5.55 -24.99
CA GLY A 296 -16.13 -4.33 -25.64
C GLY A 296 -15.24 -4.55 -26.87
N TRP A 297 -14.78 -3.44 -27.45
CA TRP A 297 -13.80 -3.41 -28.53
C TRP A 297 -13.07 -2.05 -28.48
N SER A 298 -11.83 -2.00 -28.97
CA SER A 298 -11.09 -0.74 -29.07
C SER A 298 -11.57 0.08 -30.27
N ALA A 299 -11.54 1.42 -30.12
CA ALA A 299 -11.80 2.36 -31.22
C ALA A 299 -10.52 2.73 -32.02
N ILE A 300 -9.35 2.17 -31.66
CA ILE A 300 -8.06 2.39 -32.33
C ILE A 300 -7.25 1.08 -32.41
N PRO A 301 -6.40 0.89 -33.43
CA PRO A 301 -5.45 -0.22 -33.45
C PRO A 301 -4.45 -0.13 -32.29
N PHE A 302 -4.15 -1.27 -31.68
CA PHE A 302 -3.07 -1.45 -30.72
C PHE A 302 -1.72 -1.40 -31.45
N SER A 303 -1.24 -0.19 -31.72
CA SER A 303 0.10 0.02 -32.28
C SER A 303 1.17 -0.26 -31.24
N SER A 304 2.29 -0.85 -31.65
CA SER A 304 3.45 -1.18 -30.80
C SER A 304 4.25 0.04 -30.26
N ALA A 305 3.67 1.23 -30.36
CA ALA A 305 3.96 2.37 -29.52
C ALA A 305 2.66 3.19 -29.44
N CYS A 306 2.19 3.48 -28.23
CA CYS A 306 1.13 4.45 -28.05
C CYS A 306 1.60 5.84 -28.53
N THR A 307 0.70 6.63 -29.12
CA THR A 307 1.03 7.97 -29.67
C THR A 307 0.15 9.12 -29.14
N THR A 308 -0.89 8.84 -28.36
CA THR A 308 -1.78 9.82 -27.72
C THR A 308 -2.18 9.31 -26.33
N ASP A 309 -2.09 10.15 -25.31
CA ASP A 309 -2.54 9.86 -23.93
C ASP A 309 -1.96 8.54 -23.35
N CYS A 310 -0.66 8.38 -23.55
CA CYS A 310 0.13 7.20 -23.21
C CYS A 310 0.56 7.22 -21.74
N PHE A 311 -0.41 7.30 -20.85
CA PHE A 311 -0.16 7.39 -19.41
C PHE A 311 0.14 6.00 -18.84
N SER A 312 1.08 5.97 -17.92
CA SER A 312 1.52 4.75 -17.25
C SER A 312 0.42 4.19 -16.35
N SER A 313 0.39 2.86 -16.22
CA SER A 313 -0.45 2.19 -15.23
C SER A 313 0.05 2.54 -13.82
N VAL A 314 -0.78 2.42 -12.80
CA VAL A 314 -0.41 2.85 -11.43
C VAL A 314 -0.23 1.66 -10.50
N LEU A 315 0.93 1.57 -9.86
CA LEU A 315 1.16 0.67 -8.72
C LEU A 315 1.11 1.50 -7.44
N PHE A 316 0.15 1.22 -6.56
CA PHE A 316 0.03 1.85 -5.25
C PHE A 316 0.57 0.94 -4.15
N LEU A 317 1.48 1.47 -3.33
CA LEU A 317 2.05 0.80 -2.16
C LEU A 317 1.62 1.54 -0.89
N PRO A 318 0.74 0.95 -0.06
CA PRO A 318 0.20 1.59 1.14
C PRO A 318 1.23 1.68 2.28
N GLY A 319 0.93 2.50 3.29
CA GLY A 319 1.71 2.63 4.52
C GLY A 319 1.67 1.41 5.46
N LEU A 320 2.38 1.54 6.60
CA LEU A 320 2.31 0.57 7.70
C LEU A 320 0.85 0.44 8.17
N GLU A 321 0.45 -0.74 8.65
CA GLU A 321 -0.89 -1.00 9.19
C GLU A 321 -2.08 -0.79 8.21
N ALA A 322 -1.81 -0.42 6.96
CA ALA A 322 -2.83 -0.03 5.99
C ALA A 322 -3.11 -1.10 4.91
N SER A 323 -2.80 -2.36 5.22
CA SER A 323 -3.30 -3.55 4.51
C SER A 323 -4.06 -4.43 5.50
N ARG A 324 -5.22 -4.99 5.11
CA ARG A 324 -6.02 -5.85 6.00
C ARG A 324 -5.38 -7.23 6.13
N LEU A 325 -5.28 -7.72 7.36
CA LEU A 325 -4.74 -9.04 7.67
C LEU A 325 -5.87 -9.99 8.06
N TYR A 326 -5.77 -11.22 7.56
CA TYR A 326 -6.76 -12.27 7.70
C TYR A 326 -6.16 -13.50 8.35
N ASP A 327 -6.94 -14.15 9.20
CA ASP A 327 -6.70 -15.46 9.78
C ASP A 327 -7.74 -16.44 9.20
N ASP A 328 -7.30 -17.61 8.74
CA ASP A 328 -8.21 -18.65 8.26
C ASP A 328 -9.08 -19.27 9.38
N GLN A 329 -8.68 -19.08 10.64
CA GLN A 329 -9.41 -19.46 11.84
C GLN A 329 -10.34 -18.32 12.31
N SER A 330 -11.58 -18.66 12.65
CA SER A 330 -12.57 -17.67 13.12
C SER A 330 -12.10 -16.94 14.39
N SER A 331 -12.35 -15.63 14.48
CA SER A 331 -12.10 -14.85 15.71
C SER A 331 -12.77 -15.48 16.94
N SER A 332 -12.10 -15.33 18.09
CA SER A 332 -12.63 -15.67 19.41
C SER A 332 -13.37 -14.51 20.08
N CYS A 333 -13.32 -13.31 19.48
CA CYS A 333 -13.90 -12.08 20.00
C CYS A 333 -15.40 -12.01 19.66
N VAL A 334 -16.23 -11.67 20.65
CA VAL A 334 -17.70 -11.68 20.52
C VAL A 334 -18.25 -10.49 19.71
N ALA A 335 -17.38 -9.52 19.39
CA ALA A 335 -17.73 -8.30 18.66
C ALA A 335 -17.75 -8.45 17.13
N ASP A 336 -17.23 -9.57 16.61
CA ASP A 336 -16.92 -9.71 15.19
C ASP A 336 -18.18 -9.85 14.31
N LYS A 337 -18.59 -8.71 13.72
CA LYS A 337 -19.87 -8.56 13.01
C LYS A 337 -19.74 -8.32 11.51
N VAL A 338 -18.52 -8.17 10.98
CA VAL A 338 -18.30 -7.75 9.58
C VAL A 338 -17.55 -8.81 8.77
N ASP A 339 -16.41 -9.32 9.24
CA ASP A 339 -15.74 -10.48 8.63
C ASP A 339 -15.05 -11.31 9.73
N PRO A 340 -15.57 -12.50 10.10
CA PRO A 340 -15.08 -13.32 11.22
C PRO A 340 -13.67 -13.89 11.05
N LYS A 341 -13.02 -13.61 9.91
CA LYS A 341 -11.63 -13.96 9.60
C LYS A 341 -10.67 -12.78 9.70
N ARG A 342 -11.15 -11.56 9.97
CA ARG A 342 -10.30 -10.37 9.98
C ARG A 342 -9.49 -10.30 11.27
N ALA A 343 -8.17 -10.42 11.17
CA ALA A 343 -7.26 -10.25 12.29
C ALA A 343 -6.85 -8.79 12.49
N TRP A 344 -6.80 -8.01 11.39
CA TRP A 344 -6.59 -6.57 11.35
C TRP A 344 -7.60 -5.93 10.38
N GLU A 345 -8.50 -5.04 10.79
CA GLU A 345 -8.57 -4.27 12.04
C GLU A 345 -9.11 -5.08 13.26
N PRO A 346 -8.43 -5.10 14.44
CA PRO A 346 -8.70 -6.08 15.50
C PRO A 346 -9.97 -5.77 16.32
N SER A 347 -10.80 -6.78 16.58
CA SER A 347 -12.08 -6.63 17.29
C SER A 347 -12.01 -6.87 18.80
N CYS A 348 -10.91 -7.47 19.29
CA CYS A 348 -10.47 -7.43 20.69
C CYS A 348 -8.96 -7.73 20.81
N ASN A 349 -8.35 -7.48 21.98
CA ASN A 349 -6.92 -7.73 22.21
C ASN A 349 -6.45 -9.17 21.91
N ASN A 350 -7.35 -10.16 21.87
CA ASN A 350 -6.99 -11.51 21.45
C ASN A 350 -6.76 -11.65 19.95
N ASP A 351 -7.41 -10.84 19.09
CA ASP A 351 -7.13 -10.83 17.65
C ASP A 351 -5.73 -10.26 17.39
N ALA A 352 -5.40 -9.13 18.03
CA ALA A 352 -4.07 -8.52 17.93
C ALA A 352 -2.94 -9.45 18.44
N ARG A 353 -3.20 -10.29 19.45
CA ARG A 353 -2.22 -11.28 19.95
C ARG A 353 -1.93 -12.41 18.96
N LYS A 354 -2.82 -12.71 18.00
CA LYS A 354 -2.54 -13.65 16.90
C LYS A 354 -1.52 -13.08 15.93
N LEU A 355 -1.45 -11.76 15.81
CA LEU A 355 -0.54 -11.06 14.91
C LEU A 355 0.91 -10.98 15.44
N TYR A 356 1.20 -11.53 16.62
CA TYR A 356 2.55 -11.52 17.18
C TYR A 356 3.53 -12.33 16.32
N LEU A 357 4.76 -11.82 16.22
CA LEU A 357 5.87 -12.47 15.53
C LEU A 357 6.85 -13.10 16.54
N ASP A 358 7.60 -14.10 16.09
CA ASP A 358 8.68 -14.70 16.86
C ASP A 358 9.91 -13.77 16.94
N ALA A 359 10.90 -14.12 17.77
CA ALA A 359 12.10 -13.31 17.96
C ALA A 359 12.99 -13.16 16.70
N SER A 360 12.65 -13.79 15.57
CA SER A 360 13.29 -13.59 14.26
C SER A 360 12.48 -12.70 13.31
N GLY A 361 11.32 -12.19 13.76
CA GLY A 361 10.43 -11.36 12.95
C GLY A 361 9.52 -12.15 12.00
N LYS A 362 9.24 -13.44 12.30
CA LYS A 362 8.35 -14.29 11.48
C LYS A 362 7.03 -14.56 12.18
N SER A 363 5.93 -14.65 11.41
CA SER A 363 4.59 -14.89 11.96
C SER A 363 4.54 -16.18 12.77
N ILE A 364 4.11 -16.10 14.04
CA ILE A 364 3.93 -17.26 14.91
C ILE A 364 2.79 -18.13 14.38
N ASP A 365 1.73 -17.47 13.91
CA ASP A 365 0.60 -18.11 13.25
C ASP A 365 0.81 -18.08 11.72
N PRO A 366 0.93 -19.24 11.05
CA PRO A 366 1.14 -19.32 9.60
C PRO A 366 -0.15 -19.10 8.80
N ASP A 367 -1.33 -19.05 9.44
CA ASP A 367 -2.61 -18.82 8.77
C ASP A 367 -2.85 -17.32 8.48
N ILE A 368 -1.96 -16.41 8.94
CA ILE A 368 -2.07 -14.97 8.71
C ILE A 368 -1.63 -14.59 7.29
N HIS A 369 -2.50 -13.90 6.55
CA HIS A 369 -2.27 -13.50 5.16
C HIS A 369 -3.00 -12.19 4.78
N THR A 370 -2.64 -11.60 3.64
CA THR A 370 -3.41 -10.52 2.98
C THR A 370 -4.31 -11.09 1.89
N LYS A 371 -5.34 -10.33 1.48
CA LYS A 371 -6.11 -10.58 0.25
C LYS A 371 -5.62 -9.63 -0.84
N GLU A 372 -5.61 -10.07 -2.11
CA GLU A 372 -5.21 -9.22 -3.24
C GLU A 372 -6.04 -7.91 -3.28
N GLY A 373 -5.36 -6.78 -3.37
CA GLY A 373 -5.98 -5.45 -3.44
C GLY A 373 -6.59 -4.90 -2.14
N ASP A 374 -6.64 -5.67 -1.04
CA ASP A 374 -7.37 -5.31 0.19
C ASP A 374 -6.55 -4.39 1.12
N VAL A 375 -6.36 -3.17 0.65
CA VAL A 375 -5.79 -2.05 1.41
C VAL A 375 -6.86 -1.31 2.20
N LEU A 376 -6.45 -0.62 3.27
CA LEU A 376 -7.34 0.11 4.15
C LEU A 376 -7.88 1.39 3.46
N ASP A 377 -9.11 1.33 2.98
CA ASP A 377 -9.86 2.43 2.37
C ASP A 377 -10.50 3.33 3.44
N GLU A 378 -11.25 2.73 4.37
CA GLU A 378 -11.97 3.35 5.49
C GLU A 378 -11.74 2.54 6.79
N THR A 379 -11.65 3.21 7.94
CA THR A 379 -11.56 2.56 9.26
C THR A 379 -12.91 2.00 9.73
N PRO A 380 -12.94 1.12 10.75
CA PRO A 380 -14.20 0.63 11.34
C PRO A 380 -15.07 1.72 11.98
N THR A 381 -14.51 2.92 12.24
CA THR A 381 -15.21 4.09 12.77
C THR A 381 -15.77 5.02 11.68
N GLY A 382 -15.53 4.72 10.39
CA GLY A 382 -16.00 5.54 9.27
C GLY A 382 -15.12 6.74 8.95
N ALA A 383 -13.80 6.60 9.14
CA ALA A 383 -12.81 7.61 8.76
C ALA A 383 -11.99 7.13 7.56
N ASN A 384 -11.95 7.92 6.50
CA ASN A 384 -11.25 7.56 5.27
C ASN A 384 -9.72 7.64 5.44
N ILE A 385 -9.02 6.70 4.80
CA ILE A 385 -7.55 6.56 4.81
C ILE A 385 -6.99 6.71 3.38
N TYR A 386 -7.50 5.90 2.45
CA TYR A 386 -7.17 5.98 1.02
C TYR A 386 -8.38 6.05 0.09
N GLN A 387 -9.61 5.98 0.61
CA GLN A 387 -10.84 5.90 -0.19
C GLN A 387 -10.87 6.93 -1.33
N SER A 388 -10.67 8.23 -1.07
CA SER A 388 -10.76 9.27 -2.09
C SER A 388 -9.67 9.15 -3.17
N PHE A 389 -8.51 8.60 -2.81
CA PHE A 389 -7.41 8.36 -3.76
C PHE A 389 -7.65 7.11 -4.61
N LEU A 390 -8.16 6.02 -4.02
CA LEU A 390 -8.52 4.80 -4.75
C LEU A 390 -9.71 5.05 -5.70
N GLU A 391 -10.70 5.84 -5.27
CA GLU A 391 -11.79 6.31 -6.13
C GLU A 391 -11.29 7.16 -7.31
N GLU A 392 -10.27 8.00 -7.12
CA GLU A 392 -9.65 8.76 -8.22
C GLU A 392 -8.93 7.86 -9.22
N LEU A 393 -8.15 6.86 -8.76
CA LEU A 393 -7.51 5.90 -9.66
C LEU A 393 -8.54 5.09 -10.46
N GLU A 394 -9.61 4.65 -9.81
CA GLU A 394 -10.70 3.92 -10.46
C GLU A 394 -11.47 4.80 -11.44
N ARG A 395 -11.63 6.09 -11.15
CA ARG A 395 -12.18 7.10 -12.07
C ARG A 395 -11.25 7.29 -13.29
N MET A 396 -9.94 7.42 -13.08
CA MET A 396 -8.94 7.55 -14.15
C MET A 396 -8.93 6.34 -15.10
N LYS A 397 -9.18 5.13 -14.58
CA LYS A 397 -9.27 3.88 -15.34
C LYS A 397 -10.62 3.70 -16.05
N ASN A 398 -11.72 3.69 -15.29
CA ASN A 398 -13.03 3.25 -15.77
C ASN A 398 -13.93 4.38 -16.30
N THR A 399 -13.69 5.65 -15.91
CA THR A 399 -14.52 6.79 -16.30
C THR A 399 -13.84 7.67 -17.34
N ASP A 400 -12.60 8.07 -17.09
CA ASP A 400 -11.85 8.96 -17.98
C ASP A 400 -11.03 8.18 -19.03
N HIS A 401 -10.76 6.89 -18.77
CA HIS A 401 -9.91 6.01 -19.58
C HIS A 401 -8.50 6.58 -19.85
N LEU A 402 -7.93 7.29 -18.88
CA LEU A 402 -6.60 7.90 -18.93
C LEU A 402 -5.52 6.82 -18.82
N ILE A 403 -5.57 6.01 -17.76
CA ILE A 403 -4.65 4.88 -17.53
C ILE A 403 -5.30 3.57 -18.00
N ASN A 404 -4.50 2.53 -18.28
CA ASN A 404 -5.05 1.22 -18.64
C ASN A 404 -5.54 0.45 -17.41
N ASP A 405 -4.70 0.38 -16.38
CA ASP A 405 -4.99 -0.31 -15.14
C ASP A 405 -4.28 0.36 -13.95
N TRP A 406 -4.71 0.02 -12.75
CA TRP A 406 -4.02 0.31 -11.51
C TRP A 406 -4.21 -0.85 -10.53
N GLN A 407 -3.29 -1.02 -9.59
CA GLN A 407 -3.52 -1.87 -8.43
C GLN A 407 -2.86 -1.31 -7.16
N ALA A 408 -3.53 -1.55 -6.04
CA ALA A 408 -2.92 -1.47 -4.71
C ALA A 408 -2.37 -2.85 -4.31
N VAL A 409 -1.15 -2.90 -3.77
CA VAL A 409 -0.59 -4.15 -3.22
C VAL A 409 -0.81 -4.18 -1.72
N ALA A 410 -1.68 -5.08 -1.26
CA ALA A 410 -1.85 -5.39 0.15
C ALA A 410 -0.73 -6.35 0.60
N TYR A 411 0.09 -5.92 1.54
CA TYR A 411 1.24 -6.69 2.05
C TYR A 411 1.22 -6.82 3.57
N ASP A 412 1.87 -7.87 4.10
CA ASP A 412 2.00 -8.06 5.54
C ASP A 412 3.03 -7.09 6.12
N TRP A 413 2.54 -5.91 6.49
CA TRP A 413 3.30 -4.78 7.03
C TRP A 413 4.02 -5.07 8.36
N ARG A 414 3.80 -6.24 8.97
CA ARG A 414 4.53 -6.68 10.16
C ARG A 414 5.94 -7.17 9.81
N LEU A 415 6.09 -7.81 8.66
CA LEU A 415 7.30 -8.54 8.24
C LEU A 415 8.41 -7.61 7.72
N SER A 416 9.60 -8.17 7.46
CA SER A 416 10.70 -7.45 6.82
C SER A 416 10.39 -7.17 5.34
N LEU A 417 10.98 -6.11 4.77
CA LEU A 417 10.86 -5.84 3.33
C LEU A 417 11.41 -6.98 2.47
N ASP A 418 12.43 -7.70 2.95
CA ASP A 418 12.99 -8.87 2.26
C ASP A 418 11.99 -10.02 2.19
N ASP A 419 11.34 -10.36 3.32
CA ASP A 419 10.31 -11.41 3.40
C ASP A 419 9.07 -11.03 2.55
N ILE A 420 8.61 -9.77 2.62
CA ILE A 420 7.48 -9.25 1.81
C ILE A 420 7.75 -9.41 0.30
N LEU A 421 9.01 -9.32 -0.12
CA LEU A 421 9.41 -9.38 -1.51
C LEU A 421 9.93 -10.77 -1.93
N ASP A 422 9.97 -11.78 -1.05
CA ASP A 422 10.68 -13.05 -1.31
C ASP A 422 10.00 -13.93 -2.36
N ASP A 423 8.66 -13.98 -2.34
CA ASP A 423 7.87 -14.76 -3.31
C ASP A 423 7.83 -14.12 -4.72
N GLY A 424 8.30 -12.87 -4.86
CA GLY A 424 8.33 -12.13 -6.11
C GLY A 424 6.97 -11.60 -6.60
N THR A 425 5.88 -11.76 -5.84
CA THR A 425 4.52 -11.35 -6.23
C THR A 425 4.41 -9.86 -6.57
N VAL A 426 4.98 -9.00 -5.73
CA VAL A 426 5.01 -7.54 -5.95
C VAL A 426 5.76 -7.17 -7.25
N ALA A 427 6.86 -7.88 -7.53
CA ALA A 427 7.63 -7.68 -8.76
C ALA A 427 6.91 -8.23 -10.00
N GLN A 428 6.21 -9.36 -9.87
CA GLN A 428 5.32 -9.87 -10.93
C GLN A 428 4.21 -8.85 -11.22
N ARG A 429 3.57 -8.28 -10.21
CA ARG A 429 2.49 -7.31 -10.43
C ARG A 429 2.96 -6.02 -11.08
N LEU A 430 4.17 -5.55 -10.75
CA LEU A 430 4.81 -4.44 -11.46
C LEU A 430 5.00 -4.75 -12.96
N ARG A 431 5.43 -5.98 -13.31
CA ARG A 431 5.59 -6.42 -14.71
C ARG A 431 4.24 -6.49 -15.43
N GLU A 432 3.21 -7.09 -14.81
CA GLU A 432 1.86 -7.19 -15.41
C GLU A 432 1.24 -5.82 -15.69
N LEU A 433 1.39 -4.86 -14.76
CA LEU A 433 0.93 -3.48 -14.95
C LEU A 433 1.73 -2.75 -16.05
N ALA A 434 3.02 -3.05 -16.22
CA ALA A 434 3.86 -2.46 -17.26
C ALA A 434 3.54 -3.02 -18.65
N ASP A 435 3.44 -4.35 -18.78
CA ASP A 435 3.11 -5.07 -20.01
C ASP A 435 1.75 -4.62 -20.59
N THR A 436 0.76 -4.43 -19.72
CA THR A 436 -0.58 -3.94 -20.10
C THR A 436 -0.66 -2.41 -20.19
N SER A 437 0.39 -1.66 -19.84
CA SER A 437 0.32 -0.20 -19.85
C SER A 437 0.39 0.39 -21.26
N LYS A 438 -0.40 1.43 -21.51
CA LYS A 438 -0.29 2.26 -22.72
C LYS A 438 1.12 2.81 -22.93
N SER A 439 1.88 3.06 -21.86
CA SER A 439 3.25 3.56 -21.93
C SER A 439 4.33 2.47 -22.01
N GLY A 440 3.95 1.20 -21.79
CA GLY A 440 4.89 0.12 -21.47
C GLY A 440 5.55 0.25 -20.09
N LYS A 441 5.05 1.13 -19.22
CA LYS A 441 5.63 1.50 -17.92
C LYS A 441 4.58 1.74 -16.84
N VAL A 442 5.06 1.83 -15.60
CA VAL A 442 4.27 2.04 -14.38
C VAL A 442 4.76 3.29 -13.64
N THR A 443 3.81 4.10 -13.18
CA THR A 443 4.04 5.11 -12.14
C THR A 443 3.78 4.47 -10.79
N ILE A 444 4.81 4.43 -9.92
CA ILE A 444 4.66 3.95 -8.55
C ILE A 444 4.24 5.13 -7.66
N VAL A 445 3.14 4.99 -6.92
CA VAL A 445 2.75 5.91 -5.85
C VAL A 445 2.88 5.16 -4.53
N ALA A 446 3.63 5.71 -3.58
CA ALA A 446 3.96 5.02 -2.34
C ALA A 446 3.74 5.94 -1.14
N HIS A 447 2.96 5.47 -0.18
CA HIS A 447 2.65 6.20 1.05
C HIS A 447 3.42 5.64 2.25
N SER A 448 3.98 6.51 3.10
CA SER A 448 4.59 6.12 4.38
C SER A 448 5.58 4.93 4.21
N ASN A 449 5.44 3.85 4.97
CA ASN A 449 6.27 2.63 4.87
C ASN A 449 6.30 2.01 3.46
N GLY A 450 5.24 2.15 2.66
CA GLY A 450 5.19 1.69 1.27
C GLY A 450 6.28 2.31 0.40
N GLY A 451 6.81 3.48 0.77
CA GLY A 451 7.96 4.09 0.10
C GLY A 451 9.28 3.38 0.35
N LEU A 452 9.47 2.77 1.52
CA LEU A 452 10.63 1.91 1.80
C LEU A 452 10.49 0.59 1.03
N LEU A 453 9.30 -0.01 1.02
CA LEU A 453 8.98 -1.18 0.19
C LEU A 453 9.23 -0.91 -1.31
N ALA A 454 8.88 0.29 -1.81
CA ALA A 454 9.13 0.68 -3.19
C ALA A 454 10.64 0.71 -3.53
N LYS A 455 11.47 1.28 -2.65
CA LYS A 455 12.93 1.28 -2.80
C LYS A 455 13.49 -0.16 -2.79
N ALA A 456 13.09 -0.98 -1.82
CA ALA A 456 13.52 -2.37 -1.70
C ALA A 456 13.15 -3.19 -2.95
N LEU A 457 11.92 -3.03 -3.47
CA LEU A 457 11.47 -3.64 -4.72
C LEU A 457 12.37 -3.25 -5.89
N MET A 458 12.65 -1.95 -6.05
CA MET A 458 13.50 -1.44 -7.13
C MET A 458 14.95 -1.91 -7.01
N GLN A 459 15.50 -2.03 -5.80
CA GLN A 459 16.81 -2.65 -5.58
C GLN A 459 16.80 -4.15 -5.93
N LYS A 460 15.75 -4.88 -5.53
CA LYS A 460 15.64 -6.34 -5.74
C LYS A 460 15.54 -6.73 -7.22
N ILE A 461 14.84 -5.94 -8.04
CA ILE A 461 14.76 -6.17 -9.51
C ILE A 461 15.90 -5.49 -10.29
N GLY A 462 16.51 -4.44 -9.72
CA GLY A 462 17.73 -3.80 -10.23
C GLY A 462 17.52 -2.79 -11.36
N ASP A 463 18.45 -1.84 -11.47
CA ASP A 463 18.34 -0.60 -12.27
C ASP A 463 17.89 -0.78 -13.73
N THR A 464 18.34 -1.86 -14.39
CA THR A 464 17.98 -2.13 -15.79
C THR A 464 16.51 -2.50 -15.92
N GLU A 465 15.98 -3.31 -14.99
CA GLU A 465 14.58 -3.72 -15.01
C GLU A 465 13.69 -2.56 -14.54
N VAL A 466 14.06 -1.85 -13.47
CA VAL A 466 13.39 -0.61 -13.03
C VAL A 466 13.35 0.42 -14.16
N GLY A 467 14.46 0.65 -14.86
CA GLY A 467 14.55 1.58 -15.99
C GLY A 467 13.70 1.19 -17.20
N ASN A 468 13.31 -0.09 -17.32
CA ASN A 468 12.38 -0.57 -18.33
C ASN A 468 10.92 -0.48 -17.85
N LEU A 469 10.62 -0.86 -16.61
CA LEU A 469 9.25 -1.00 -16.09
C LEU A 469 8.67 0.29 -15.48
N VAL A 470 9.50 1.21 -14.97
CA VAL A 470 9.05 2.38 -14.19
C VAL A 470 9.32 3.68 -14.95
N ASP A 471 8.37 4.63 -14.91
CA ASP A 471 8.55 5.99 -15.44
C ASP A 471 8.66 7.06 -14.35
N LYS A 472 7.91 6.91 -13.26
CA LYS A 472 7.89 7.81 -12.10
C LYS A 472 7.79 7.02 -10.82
N ILE A 473 8.37 7.54 -9.76
CA ILE A 473 8.02 7.19 -8.38
C ILE A 473 7.64 8.45 -7.59
N VAL A 474 6.53 8.36 -6.87
CA VAL A 474 5.97 9.43 -6.06
C VAL A 474 5.91 8.97 -4.60
N PHE A 475 6.78 9.53 -3.78
CA PHE A 475 6.83 9.29 -2.34
C PHE A 475 5.96 10.30 -1.62
N VAL A 476 4.91 9.85 -0.95
CA VAL A 476 4.00 10.68 -0.14
C VAL A 476 4.20 10.36 1.33
N ALA A 477 4.57 11.35 2.14
CA ALA A 477 4.79 11.22 3.58
C ALA A 477 5.74 10.08 4.01
N VAL A 478 6.65 9.66 3.14
CA VAL A 478 7.54 8.51 3.38
C VAL A 478 8.61 8.87 4.40
N PRO A 479 8.76 8.16 5.53
CA PRO A 479 9.89 8.36 6.46
C PRO A 479 11.18 7.79 5.86
N GLN A 480 11.75 8.51 4.86
CA GLN A 480 12.87 8.05 4.02
C GLN A 480 14.07 7.56 4.83
N VAL A 481 14.28 8.18 6.00
CA VAL A 481 15.38 7.94 6.94
C VAL A 481 14.84 7.77 8.38
N GLY A 482 13.60 7.29 8.51
CA GLY A 482 12.96 7.03 9.81
C GLY A 482 12.29 8.24 10.48
N THR A 483 11.73 8.01 11.67
CA THR A 483 11.00 9.00 12.49
C THR A 483 11.17 8.76 14.01
N PRO A 484 11.26 9.81 14.86
CA PRO A 484 11.20 9.69 16.31
C PRO A 484 9.94 8.98 16.84
N ALA A 485 8.84 9.02 16.08
CA ALA A 485 7.61 8.31 16.45
C ALA A 485 7.83 6.80 16.60
N ALA A 486 8.73 6.19 15.82
CA ALA A 486 9.05 4.76 15.92
C ALA A 486 9.78 4.43 17.24
N VAL A 487 10.66 5.32 17.71
CA VAL A 487 11.34 5.20 19.02
C VAL A 487 10.32 5.19 20.16
N ALA A 488 9.35 6.11 20.13
CA ALA A 488 8.29 6.15 21.13
C ALA A 488 7.30 4.97 21.00
N GLY A 489 7.01 4.52 19.78
CA GLY A 489 6.18 3.34 19.51
C GLY A 489 6.75 2.08 20.15
N LEU A 490 8.03 1.80 19.88
CA LEU A 490 8.74 0.62 20.40
C LEU A 490 8.93 0.65 21.92
N LEU A 491 9.35 1.80 22.49
CA LEU A 491 9.64 1.88 23.94
C LEU A 491 8.40 2.01 24.83
N HIS A 492 7.37 2.74 24.37
CA HIS A 492 6.22 3.16 25.17
C HIS A 492 4.84 2.69 24.66
N GLY A 493 4.77 2.04 23.48
CA GLY A 493 3.50 1.67 22.86
C GLY A 493 2.74 2.84 22.23
N TYR A 494 3.43 3.94 21.88
CA TYR A 494 2.82 5.17 21.36
C TYR A 494 2.06 5.00 20.03
N LYS A 495 0.94 5.73 19.89
CA LYS A 495 0.08 5.85 18.68
C LYS A 495 -0.54 4.56 18.13
N GLN A 496 -0.44 3.44 18.86
CA GLN A 496 -1.00 2.15 18.46
C GLN A 496 -2.53 2.02 18.69
N ASN A 497 -3.13 2.97 19.42
CA ASN A 497 -4.59 2.99 19.70
C ASN A 497 -5.42 3.53 18.52
N PHE A 498 -4.92 3.42 17.28
CA PHE A 498 -5.64 3.82 16.07
C PHE A 498 -6.97 3.07 15.89
N PHE A 499 -7.06 1.87 16.47
CA PHE A 499 -8.29 1.13 16.67
C PHE A 499 -8.67 1.11 18.16
N PRO A 500 -9.93 1.46 18.53
CA PRO A 500 -10.34 1.76 19.92
C PRO A 500 -10.40 0.54 20.87
N VAL A 501 -9.83 -0.60 20.47
CA VAL A 501 -9.92 -1.88 21.19
C VAL A 501 -8.56 -2.45 21.59
N LEU A 502 -7.45 -1.86 21.10
CA LEU A 502 -6.10 -2.29 21.43
C LEU A 502 -5.65 -1.65 22.76
N ASP A 503 -5.21 -2.46 23.72
CA ASP A 503 -4.60 -1.97 24.97
C ASP A 503 -3.08 -1.78 24.82
N THR A 504 -2.51 -0.81 25.55
CA THR A 504 -1.09 -0.44 25.45
C THR A 504 -0.12 -1.63 25.65
N PRO A 505 -0.33 -2.56 26.62
CA PRO A 505 0.51 -3.77 26.73
C PRO A 505 0.45 -4.68 25.50
N THR A 506 -0.74 -4.84 24.89
CA THR A 506 -0.91 -5.68 23.69
C THR A 506 -0.34 -5.01 22.44
N ALA A 507 -0.51 -3.70 22.30
CA ALA A 507 0.15 -2.89 21.29
C ALA A 507 1.68 -3.00 21.36
N ARG A 508 2.26 -2.78 22.55
CA ARG A 508 3.72 -2.85 22.76
C ARG A 508 4.25 -4.27 22.48
N GLY A 509 3.51 -5.30 22.90
CA GLY A 509 3.83 -6.70 22.59
C GLY A 509 3.73 -7.07 21.10
N LEU A 510 2.83 -6.43 20.34
CA LEU A 510 2.77 -6.59 18.87
C LEU A 510 4.02 -6.01 18.19
N ALA A 511 4.46 -4.82 18.62
CA ALA A 511 5.63 -4.15 18.08
C ALA A 511 6.96 -4.81 18.48
N GLU A 512 7.02 -5.52 19.62
CA GLU A 512 8.22 -6.13 20.23
C GLU A 512 9.15 -6.80 19.20
N ASN A 513 8.56 -7.62 18.33
CA ASN A 513 9.27 -8.43 17.35
C ASN A 513 8.85 -8.12 15.91
N MET A 514 8.41 -6.90 15.60
CA MET A 514 7.87 -6.52 14.29
C MET A 514 8.89 -5.79 13.41
N PRO A 515 9.61 -6.43 12.46
CA PRO A 515 10.57 -5.75 11.57
C PRO A 515 10.04 -4.46 10.95
N GLY A 516 8.75 -4.43 10.56
CA GLY A 516 8.06 -3.26 10.01
C GLY A 516 8.08 -2.01 10.90
N ALA A 517 8.22 -2.14 12.22
CA ALA A 517 8.44 -1.01 13.13
C ALA A 517 9.91 -0.60 13.25
N TYR A 518 10.84 -1.57 13.28
CA TYR A 518 12.27 -1.30 13.45
C TYR A 518 12.86 -0.56 12.22
N GLN A 519 12.39 -0.88 11.01
CA GLN A 519 12.76 -0.17 9.77
C GLN A 519 12.24 1.27 9.67
N LEU A 520 11.53 1.78 10.68
CA LEU A 520 11.10 3.18 10.78
C LEU A 520 11.94 3.99 11.77
N LEU A 521 12.97 3.39 12.37
CA LEU A 521 13.88 4.04 13.30
C LEU A 521 14.78 5.09 12.60
N PRO A 522 15.10 6.22 13.26
CA PRO A 522 16.03 7.23 12.75
C PRO A 522 17.41 6.66 12.37
N THR A 523 17.82 6.83 11.11
CA THR A 523 19.08 6.30 10.55
C THR A 523 20.25 7.27 10.72
N ALA A 524 21.48 6.88 10.37
CA ALA A 524 22.60 7.83 10.25
C ALA A 524 22.29 9.04 9.35
N GLN A 525 21.45 8.87 8.31
CA GLN A 525 21.06 9.96 7.43
C GLN A 525 20.02 10.89 8.07
N TYR A 526 19.18 10.41 9.01
CA TYR A 526 18.31 11.26 9.83
C TYR A 526 19.13 12.33 10.57
N PHE A 527 20.11 11.89 11.34
CA PHE A 527 20.99 12.75 12.14
C PHE A 527 21.87 13.68 11.29
N SER A 528 22.01 13.41 9.99
CA SER A 528 22.67 14.32 9.04
C SER A 528 21.78 15.49 8.58
N SER A 529 20.47 15.40 8.80
CA SER A 529 19.43 16.28 8.23
C SER A 529 18.48 16.88 9.27
N VAL A 530 18.45 16.36 10.50
CA VAL A 530 17.67 16.85 11.63
C VAL A 530 18.62 17.16 12.79
N GLU A 531 18.65 18.41 13.24
CA GLU A 531 19.52 18.85 14.36
C GLU A 531 18.95 18.48 15.75
N THR A 532 17.65 18.16 15.83
CA THR A 532 16.99 17.80 17.09
C THR A 532 17.35 16.38 17.51
N PRO A 533 17.95 16.17 18.70
CA PRO A 533 18.25 14.83 19.21
C PRO A 533 16.95 14.06 19.48
N VAL A 534 16.92 12.77 19.12
CA VAL A 534 15.71 11.94 19.23
C VAL A 534 15.36 11.62 20.68
N ALA A 535 16.37 11.61 21.56
CA ALA A 535 16.20 11.59 23.01
C ALA A 535 17.18 12.54 23.71
N THR A 536 16.81 13.05 24.88
CA THR A 536 17.70 13.86 25.75
C THR A 536 17.53 13.44 27.20
N PHE A 537 18.57 13.41 28.01
CA PHE A 537 18.49 12.96 29.40
C PHE A 537 18.72 14.14 30.36
N ASP A 538 17.67 14.60 31.05
CA ASP A 538 17.78 15.61 32.11
C ASP A 538 18.23 14.92 33.40
N THR A 539 19.50 14.55 33.40
CA THR A 539 20.10 13.76 34.47
C THR A 539 20.86 14.67 35.42
N ASP A 540 20.49 14.63 36.70
CA ASP A 540 21.45 15.06 37.70
C ASP A 540 22.70 14.16 37.62
N GLY A 541 23.88 14.74 37.87
CA GLY A 541 25.16 14.04 37.75
C GLY A 541 25.38 12.94 38.80
N SER A 542 24.33 12.54 39.53
CA SER A 542 24.30 11.43 40.49
C SER A 542 23.36 10.28 40.10
N SER A 543 22.58 10.41 39.02
CA SER A 543 21.76 9.31 38.50
C SER A 543 22.60 8.15 37.94
N ASP A 544 22.04 6.94 37.96
CA ASP A 544 22.68 5.78 37.33
C ASP A 544 22.69 5.92 35.80
N TRP A 545 21.70 6.64 35.26
CA TRP A 545 21.51 6.88 33.83
C TRP A 545 22.55 7.85 33.23
N HIS A 546 22.98 8.89 33.97
CA HIS A 546 24.04 9.82 33.54
C HIS A 546 25.39 9.13 33.27
N GLN A 547 25.64 8.00 33.93
CA GLN A 547 26.87 7.22 33.73
C GLN A 547 26.78 6.29 32.53
N ARG A 548 25.60 6.13 31.93
CA ARG A 548 25.29 5.12 30.94
C ARG A 548 25.05 5.69 29.54
N TYR A 549 24.40 6.84 29.45
CA TYR A 549 24.14 7.55 28.19
C TYR A 549 24.76 8.95 28.23
N ALA A 550 24.99 9.54 27.05
CA ALA A 550 25.28 10.97 26.95
C ALA A 550 24.03 11.81 27.23
N ASP A 551 24.17 13.13 27.41
CA ASP A 551 23.03 14.04 27.65
C ASP A 551 22.03 14.07 26.46
N THR A 552 22.47 13.66 25.27
CA THR A 552 21.69 13.61 24.02
C THR A 552 21.89 12.27 23.30
N VAL A 553 20.90 11.93 22.45
CA VAL A 553 21.00 10.90 21.42
C VAL A 553 20.85 11.60 20.07
N ASP A 554 21.98 11.93 19.45
CA ASP A 554 22.06 12.65 18.17
C ASP A 554 22.88 11.91 17.10
N SER A 555 23.13 10.61 17.31
CA SER A 555 23.71 9.72 16.31
C SER A 555 23.08 8.33 16.33
N GLN A 556 23.21 7.60 15.21
CA GLN A 556 22.72 6.22 15.08
C GLN A 556 23.39 5.29 16.10
N GLY A 557 24.68 5.47 16.38
CA GLY A 557 25.40 4.64 17.36
C GLY A 557 24.90 4.85 18.79
N GLU A 558 24.64 6.09 19.20
CA GLU A 558 24.02 6.39 20.50
C GLU A 558 22.57 5.89 20.57
N LEU A 559 21.83 5.96 19.46
CA LEU A 559 20.49 5.40 19.39
C LEU A 559 20.53 3.87 19.51
N HIS A 560 21.47 3.19 18.87
CA HIS A 560 21.68 1.76 19.01
C HIS A 560 22.01 1.37 20.45
N ASP A 561 22.99 2.04 21.06
CA ASP A 561 23.41 1.82 22.46
C ASP A 561 22.27 2.13 23.45
N PHE A 562 21.37 3.06 23.12
CA PHE A 562 20.16 3.32 23.90
C PHE A 562 19.08 2.26 23.67
N LEU A 563 18.81 1.83 22.45
CA LEU A 563 17.70 0.91 22.15
C LEU A 563 18.00 -0.55 22.50
N SER A 564 19.26 -0.99 22.37
CA SER A 564 19.73 -2.35 22.69
C SER A 564 19.92 -2.62 24.20
N ASP A 565 19.84 -1.58 25.04
CA ASP A 565 20.08 -1.69 26.47
C ASP A 565 18.89 -2.32 27.24
N THR A 566 19.24 -3.18 28.20
CA THR A 566 18.31 -3.91 29.10
C THR A 566 18.36 -3.41 30.56
N PHE A 567 19.11 -2.34 30.85
CA PHE A 567 19.19 -1.78 32.19
C PHE A 567 17.85 -1.16 32.62
N ARG A 568 17.24 -1.73 33.67
CA ARG A 568 15.94 -1.29 34.25
C ARG A 568 14.82 -1.17 33.21
N ARG A 569 14.70 -2.20 32.38
CA ARG A 569 13.64 -2.34 31.38
C ARG A 569 12.77 -3.55 31.65
N VAL A 570 11.67 -3.64 30.91
CA VAL A 570 10.72 -4.75 30.95
C VAL A 570 10.50 -5.31 29.55
N THR A 571 10.16 -6.59 29.44
CA THR A 571 9.67 -7.15 28.16
C THR A 571 8.45 -6.37 27.68
N ALA A 572 8.34 -6.10 26.38
CA ALA A 572 7.27 -5.27 25.83
C ALA A 572 5.85 -5.80 26.16
N THR A 573 5.70 -7.12 26.26
CA THR A 573 4.50 -7.83 26.74
C THR A 573 4.17 -7.70 28.25
N ASN A 574 4.99 -6.99 29.04
CA ASN A 574 4.72 -6.72 30.45
C ASN A 574 3.54 -5.73 30.60
N THR A 575 2.73 -5.88 31.66
CA THR A 575 1.66 -4.96 32.02
C THR A 575 2.16 -3.63 32.60
N ASP A 576 3.40 -3.56 33.09
CA ASP A 576 4.07 -2.30 33.41
C ASP A 576 4.40 -1.56 32.10
N THR A 577 3.59 -0.55 31.77
CA THR A 577 3.77 0.33 30.62
C THR A 577 4.44 1.67 30.97
N GLU A 578 4.85 1.88 32.22
CA GLU A 578 5.64 3.06 32.61
C GLU A 578 7.14 2.81 32.39
N THR A 579 7.61 1.59 32.68
CA THR A 579 8.99 1.19 32.43
C THR A 579 9.24 0.94 30.94
N LEU A 580 10.39 1.42 30.44
CA LEU A 580 10.83 1.26 29.05
C LEU A 580 10.87 -0.22 28.63
N ALA A 581 10.46 -0.49 27.39
CA ALA A 581 10.58 -1.82 26.79
C ALA A 581 12.04 -2.21 26.46
N ASP A 582 12.38 -3.47 26.74
CA ASP A 582 13.48 -4.20 26.12
C ASP A 582 13.15 -4.42 24.63
N LEU A 583 14.11 -4.14 23.75
CA LEU A 583 13.95 -4.30 22.30
C LEU A 583 14.81 -5.42 21.72
N ASN A 584 14.41 -5.92 20.55
CA ASN A 584 15.07 -7.01 19.87
C ASN A 584 16.31 -6.50 19.09
N GLU A 585 17.49 -6.71 19.68
CA GLU A 585 18.80 -6.36 19.11
C GLU A 585 19.02 -6.96 17.70
N THR A 586 18.44 -8.12 17.38
CA THR A 586 18.57 -8.73 16.04
C THR A 586 17.80 -7.93 14.99
N LEU A 587 16.59 -7.47 15.33
CA LEU A 587 15.76 -6.65 14.43
C LEU A 587 16.32 -5.23 14.29
N LEU A 588 16.89 -4.66 15.36
CA LEU A 588 17.63 -3.40 15.31
C LEU A 588 18.79 -3.47 14.32
N ASN A 589 19.68 -4.46 14.46
CA ASN A 589 20.81 -4.67 13.54
C ASN A 589 20.36 -4.92 12.08
N HIS A 590 19.21 -5.57 11.86
CA HIS A 590 18.67 -5.80 10.52
C HIS A 590 18.12 -4.50 9.90
N ALA A 591 17.39 -3.68 10.66
CA ALA A 591 16.89 -2.39 10.19
C ALA A 591 18.03 -1.42 9.83
N GLU A 592 19.14 -1.44 10.57
CA GLU A 592 20.33 -0.64 10.25
C GLU A 592 20.98 -1.09 8.94
N GLN A 593 21.14 -2.40 8.74
CA GLN A 593 21.67 -2.97 7.49
C GLN A 593 20.75 -2.69 6.29
N LEU A 594 19.44 -2.78 6.48
CA LEU A 594 18.46 -2.41 5.47
C LEU A 594 18.64 -0.95 5.04
N HIS A 595 18.90 -0.03 5.97
CA HIS A 595 19.14 1.38 5.64
C HIS A 595 20.51 1.68 5.04
N ASP A 596 21.56 0.90 5.31
CA ASP A 596 22.83 1.01 4.56
C ASP A 596 22.58 0.85 3.03
N ASP A 597 21.64 -0.02 2.65
CA ASP A 597 21.20 -0.19 1.26
C ASP A 597 20.14 0.86 0.84
N LEU A 598 19.04 1.05 1.58
CA LEU A 598 17.93 1.96 1.17
C LEU A 598 18.32 3.44 1.15
N ASP A 599 19.27 3.86 1.98
CA ASP A 599 19.74 5.25 2.05
C ASP A 599 20.83 5.53 0.99
N THR A 600 21.36 4.51 0.32
CA THR A 600 22.28 4.68 -0.82
C THR A 600 21.59 4.55 -2.18
N TRP A 601 20.31 4.18 -2.21
CA TRP A 601 19.53 4.05 -3.44
C TRP A 601 19.37 5.38 -4.20
N VAL A 602 19.57 5.32 -5.52
CA VAL A 602 19.35 6.42 -6.46
C VAL A 602 18.52 5.90 -7.63
N ALA A 603 17.54 6.69 -8.10
CA ALA A 603 16.69 6.31 -9.21
C ALA A 603 17.49 6.13 -10.52
N PRO A 604 17.25 5.05 -11.29
CA PRO A 604 17.89 4.85 -12.60
C PRO A 604 17.57 5.96 -13.60
N ALA A 605 18.46 6.14 -14.57
CA ALA A 605 18.30 7.15 -15.61
C ALA A 605 16.99 6.94 -16.40
N GLY A 606 16.12 7.96 -16.40
CA GLY A 606 14.81 7.91 -17.05
C GLY A 606 13.63 7.65 -16.10
N VAL A 607 13.89 7.38 -14.81
CA VAL A 607 12.87 7.37 -13.75
C VAL A 607 12.82 8.74 -13.08
N ARG A 608 11.63 9.35 -13.03
CA ARG A 608 11.40 10.63 -12.34
C ARG A 608 11.06 10.37 -10.86
N VAL A 609 11.67 11.09 -9.93
CA VAL A 609 11.37 10.99 -8.49
C VAL A 609 10.70 12.27 -8.01
N VAL A 610 9.56 12.11 -7.33
CA VAL A 610 8.85 13.19 -6.65
C VAL A 610 8.67 12.82 -5.18
N GLN A 611 8.99 13.76 -4.29
CA GLN A 611 8.74 13.65 -2.85
C GLN A 611 7.71 14.69 -2.42
N ILE A 612 6.73 14.27 -1.61
CA ILE A 612 5.65 15.10 -1.09
C ILE A 612 5.59 14.89 0.42
N ALA A 613 5.65 15.96 1.19
CA ALA A 613 5.54 15.91 2.65
C ALA A 613 4.35 16.74 3.15
N GLY A 614 3.65 16.21 4.15
CA GLY A 614 2.78 17.02 4.99
C GLY A 614 3.59 17.96 5.87
N TRP A 615 3.00 19.10 6.20
CA TRP A 615 3.59 20.13 7.06
C TRP A 615 2.53 20.82 7.90
N GLY A 616 2.88 21.18 9.13
CA GLY A 616 2.08 22.06 9.98
C GLY A 616 1.23 21.36 11.03
N VAL A 617 1.40 20.05 11.22
CA VAL A 617 0.69 19.28 12.25
C VAL A 617 1.52 19.30 13.55
N PRO A 618 1.08 20.04 14.59
CA PRO A 618 1.87 20.31 15.80
C PRO A 618 2.01 19.13 16.75
N SER A 619 1.29 18.02 16.50
CA SER A 619 1.41 16.74 17.21
C SER A 619 2.59 15.88 16.71
N THR A 620 3.38 16.35 15.73
CA THR A 620 4.55 15.60 15.22
C THR A 620 5.63 15.47 16.30
N LEU A 621 5.91 14.24 16.74
CA LEU A 621 6.96 13.98 17.72
C LEU A 621 8.35 14.26 17.14
N SER A 622 9.16 15.07 17.84
CA SER A 622 10.53 15.41 17.43
C SER A 622 11.61 14.86 18.36
N SER A 623 11.30 14.71 19.66
CA SER A 623 12.26 14.28 20.68
C SER A 623 11.53 13.79 21.94
N THR A 624 12.16 12.90 22.71
CA THR A 624 11.71 12.56 24.07
C THR A 624 12.79 12.93 25.08
N ALA A 625 12.48 13.85 25.99
CA ALA A 625 13.29 14.09 27.17
C ALA A 625 13.00 13.02 28.23
N TYR A 626 14.03 12.51 28.89
CA TYR A 626 13.91 11.52 29.95
C TYR A 626 14.48 12.09 31.25
N THR A 627 13.67 12.09 32.30
CA THR A 627 14.06 12.56 33.64
C THR A 627 14.13 11.36 34.59
N PRO A 628 15.23 11.16 35.35
CA PRO A 628 15.29 10.11 36.36
C PRO A 628 14.34 10.38 37.54
N GLU A 629 13.37 9.51 37.76
CA GLU A 629 12.43 9.56 38.87
C GLU A 629 12.56 8.35 39.79
N ARG A 630 12.52 8.57 41.11
CA ARG A 630 12.58 7.50 42.11
C ARG A 630 11.20 7.07 42.56
N ARG A 631 10.78 5.90 42.10
CA ARG A 631 9.47 5.30 42.41
C ARG A 631 9.64 4.06 43.31
N GLU A 632 8.52 3.61 43.89
CA GLU A 632 8.43 2.32 44.58
C GLU A 632 7.65 1.36 43.68
N LEU A 633 8.36 0.36 43.13
CA LEU A 633 7.74 -0.66 42.28
C LEU A 633 7.31 -1.84 43.12
N CYS A 634 6.04 -2.25 43.00
CA CYS A 634 5.48 -3.41 43.68
C CYS A 634 5.08 -4.49 42.67
N ASP A 635 5.72 -5.66 42.79
CA ASP A 635 5.17 -6.92 42.27
C ASP A 635 4.26 -7.52 43.36
N GLU A 636 3.33 -8.44 43.01
CA GLU A 636 2.17 -8.89 43.81
C GLU A 636 2.48 -9.33 45.27
N LEU A 637 3.75 -9.58 45.59
CA LEU A 637 4.21 -10.00 46.92
C LEU A 637 5.35 -9.14 47.53
N LEU A 638 5.99 -8.24 46.76
CA LEU A 638 7.21 -7.53 47.17
C LEU A 638 7.32 -6.14 46.51
N CYS A 639 7.47 -5.09 47.32
CA CYS A 639 7.82 -3.75 46.86
C CYS A 639 9.33 -3.49 46.99
N GLN A 640 9.92 -2.92 45.93
CA GLN A 640 11.27 -2.36 45.92
C GLN A 640 11.17 -0.83 45.87
N SER A 641 11.56 -0.18 46.96
CA SER A 641 11.54 1.28 47.08
C SER A 641 12.83 1.93 46.57
N ASN A 642 12.69 3.14 46.01
CA ASN A 642 13.77 3.94 45.43
C ASN A 642 14.42 3.32 44.18
N ILE A 643 13.63 2.69 43.30
CA ILE A 643 14.09 2.37 41.95
C ILE A 643 14.00 3.64 41.12
N GLU A 644 15.09 3.98 40.45
CA GLU A 644 15.20 5.15 39.58
C GLU A 644 14.91 4.75 38.12
N LEU A 645 13.71 5.11 37.66
CA LEU A 645 13.17 4.90 36.31
C LEU A 645 13.32 6.19 35.49
N LEU A 646 13.08 6.14 34.18
CA LEU A 646 13.07 7.32 33.31
C LEU A 646 11.63 7.71 32.98
N GLU A 647 11.18 8.87 33.49
CA GLU A 647 9.91 9.46 33.08
C GLU A 647 10.06 10.12 31.69
N PRO A 648 9.24 9.77 30.69
CA PRO A 648 9.28 10.37 29.37
C PRO A 648 8.49 11.69 29.29
N LYS A 649 9.13 12.72 28.73
CA LYS A 649 8.54 14.01 28.40
C LYS A 649 8.74 14.34 26.93
N HIS A 650 7.67 14.22 26.16
CA HIS A 650 7.70 14.35 24.72
C HIS A 650 7.75 15.82 24.27
N LYS A 651 8.49 16.07 23.19
CA LYS A 651 8.62 17.38 22.53
C LYS A 651 8.14 17.25 21.09
N PHE A 652 7.39 18.26 20.64
CA PHE A 652 6.69 18.22 19.36
C PHE A 652 7.10 19.39 18.46
N THR A 653 7.20 19.12 17.16
CA THR A 653 7.48 20.09 16.12
C THR A 653 6.24 20.35 15.26
N ILE A 654 6.16 21.55 14.70
CA ILE A 654 5.23 21.87 13.62
C ILE A 654 5.73 21.44 12.22
N ASP A 655 7.03 21.13 12.08
CA ASP A 655 7.68 20.75 10.82
C ASP A 655 7.48 19.26 10.51
N GLY A 656 6.21 18.86 10.37
CA GLY A 656 5.80 17.50 10.04
C GLY A 656 4.30 17.33 9.84
N ASP A 657 3.89 16.07 9.71
CA ASP A 657 2.54 15.63 9.35
C ASP A 657 1.75 14.92 10.48
N GLY A 658 2.29 14.94 11.70
CA GLY A 658 1.74 14.24 12.88
C GLY A 658 2.50 12.96 13.23
N THR A 659 3.30 12.42 12.29
CA THR A 659 4.09 11.19 12.49
C THR A 659 5.52 11.31 11.97
N VAL A 660 5.73 11.96 10.83
CA VAL A 660 7.03 12.09 10.14
C VAL A 660 7.42 13.57 10.07
N VAL A 661 8.64 13.86 10.52
CA VAL A 661 9.23 15.19 10.38
C VAL A 661 9.56 15.47 8.91
N THR A 662 9.21 16.65 8.41
CA THR A 662 9.34 17.03 7.01
C THR A 662 10.77 16.86 6.43
N PRO A 663 11.87 17.08 7.18
CA PRO A 663 13.23 16.81 6.68
C PRO A 663 13.52 15.33 6.39
N SER A 664 12.85 14.39 7.07
CA SER A 664 12.92 12.95 6.74
C SER A 664 12.12 12.68 5.46
N ALA A 665 10.89 13.21 5.35
CA ALA A 665 10.05 13.00 4.18
C ALA A 665 10.65 13.55 2.86
N LEU A 666 11.36 14.68 2.92
CA LEU A 666 12.01 15.33 1.77
C LEU A 666 13.53 15.15 1.74
N TRP A 667 14.03 14.07 2.36
CA TRP A 667 15.46 13.86 2.56
C TRP A 667 16.27 13.75 1.26
N MET A 668 15.78 12.98 0.26
CA MET A 668 16.50 12.70 -0.98
C MET A 668 16.89 13.99 -1.73
N LYS A 669 18.13 14.07 -2.19
CA LYS A 669 18.69 15.26 -2.86
C LYS A 669 18.51 15.18 -4.37
N ASP A 670 18.51 16.33 -5.04
CA ASP A 670 18.43 16.47 -6.50
C ASP A 670 17.17 15.84 -7.15
N VAL A 671 16.09 15.71 -6.38
CA VAL A 671 14.75 15.27 -6.82
C VAL A 671 13.70 16.37 -6.63
N GLU A 672 12.50 16.20 -7.19
CA GLU A 672 11.41 17.17 -7.03
C GLU A 672 10.78 17.05 -5.64
N ARG A 673 10.51 18.18 -4.99
CA ARG A 673 10.06 18.26 -3.59
C ARG A 673 8.87 19.21 -3.45
N TYR A 674 7.85 18.76 -2.74
CA TYR A 674 6.63 19.52 -2.49
C TYR A 674 6.20 19.42 -1.02
N TRP A 675 5.72 20.54 -0.48
CA TRP A 675 5.10 20.65 0.83
C TRP A 675 3.60 20.84 0.66
N VAL A 676 2.83 20.06 1.42
CA VAL A 676 1.37 20.22 1.57
C VAL A 676 1.10 20.81 2.95
N ASN A 677 0.57 22.03 2.98
CA ASN A 677 0.31 22.76 4.21
C ASN A 677 -0.97 22.26 4.91
N LEU A 678 -0.82 21.20 5.70
CA LEU A 678 -1.89 20.55 6.46
C LEU A 678 -2.52 21.49 7.49
N ARG A 679 -1.73 22.37 8.15
CA ARG A 679 -2.29 23.37 9.09
C ARG A 679 -3.36 24.24 8.44
N ASN A 680 -3.04 24.80 7.27
CA ASN A 680 -3.98 25.64 6.53
C ASN A 680 -5.14 24.82 5.94
N TYR A 681 -4.91 23.57 5.52
CA TYR A 681 -5.98 22.68 5.08
C TYR A 681 -6.96 22.38 6.22
N ASN A 682 -6.48 21.86 7.35
CA ASN A 682 -7.27 21.46 8.52
C ASN A 682 -8.05 22.63 9.13
N ARG A 683 -7.49 23.84 9.10
CA ARG A 683 -8.17 25.07 9.55
C ARG A 683 -9.28 25.55 8.61
N ASN A 684 -9.09 25.40 7.30
CA ASN A 684 -9.97 26.00 6.28
C ASN A 684 -10.97 25.00 5.64
N SER A 685 -10.68 23.71 5.73
CA SER A 685 -11.35 22.62 5.01
C SER A 685 -11.29 21.29 5.79
N PRO A 686 -11.66 21.26 7.09
CA PRO A 686 -11.74 20.00 7.83
C PRO A 686 -12.80 19.06 7.22
N ILE A 687 -12.59 17.76 7.37
CA ILE A 687 -13.50 16.73 6.85
C ILE A 687 -14.73 16.66 7.76
N GLU A 688 -15.93 16.87 7.20
CA GLU A 688 -17.19 16.74 7.95
C GLU A 688 -17.66 15.28 7.96
N THR A 689 -17.66 14.66 9.14
CA THR A 689 -18.11 13.28 9.35
C THR A 689 -19.36 13.22 10.23
N ALA A 690 -19.94 12.02 10.39
CA ALA A 690 -21.04 11.79 11.33
C ALA A 690 -20.66 12.05 12.81
N PHE A 691 -19.36 12.11 13.12
CA PHE A 691 -18.80 12.29 14.47
C PHE A 691 -18.18 13.69 14.68
N GLY A 692 -18.36 14.60 13.71
CA GLY A 692 -17.87 15.97 13.75
C GLY A 692 -16.84 16.28 12.67
N LEU A 693 -16.11 17.38 12.86
CA LEU A 693 -15.04 17.81 11.97
C LEU A 693 -13.76 17.06 12.31
N LEU A 694 -13.03 16.55 11.32
CA LEU A 694 -11.73 15.88 11.52
C LEU A 694 -10.64 16.52 10.67
N GLY A 695 -9.43 16.56 11.24
CA GLY A 695 -8.22 16.96 10.53
C GLY A 695 -7.65 15.83 9.65
N VAL A 696 -6.75 16.22 8.76
CA VAL A 696 -5.87 15.30 8.04
C VAL A 696 -4.48 15.33 8.69
N GLU A 697 -4.00 14.16 9.11
CA GLU A 697 -2.62 13.89 9.53
C GLU A 697 -1.95 12.96 8.49
N HIS A 698 -0.78 12.42 8.84
CA HIS A 698 -0.03 11.40 8.12
C HIS A 698 -0.90 10.28 7.54
N ALA A 699 -1.73 9.62 8.36
CA ALA A 699 -2.42 8.39 7.97
C ALA A 699 -3.39 8.57 6.79
N ASN A 700 -4.09 9.71 6.75
CA ASN A 700 -5.12 10.04 5.76
C ASN A 700 -4.69 11.19 4.81
N VAL A 701 -3.39 11.44 4.66
CA VAL A 701 -2.87 12.55 3.83
C VAL A 701 -3.35 12.49 2.37
N LEU A 702 -3.62 11.29 1.85
CA LEU A 702 -4.11 11.05 0.49
C LEU A 702 -5.59 11.42 0.29
N GLU A 703 -6.36 11.66 1.35
CA GLU A 703 -7.74 12.14 1.27
C GLU A 703 -7.86 13.62 0.91
N ILE A 704 -6.75 14.36 0.82
CA ILE A 704 -6.73 15.77 0.42
C ILE A 704 -7.08 15.88 -1.08
N PRO A 705 -8.21 16.50 -1.47
CA PRO A 705 -8.63 16.54 -2.88
C PRO A 705 -7.63 17.23 -3.81
N GLN A 706 -6.91 18.24 -3.30
CA GLN A 706 -5.85 18.93 -4.03
C GLN A 706 -4.62 18.05 -4.25
N LEU A 707 -4.29 17.13 -3.32
CA LEU A 707 -3.21 16.16 -3.50
C LEU A 707 -3.62 15.06 -4.47
N SER A 708 -4.84 14.51 -4.34
CA SER A 708 -5.38 13.57 -5.33
C SER A 708 -5.36 14.16 -6.75
N THR A 709 -5.82 15.42 -6.91
CA THR A 709 -5.74 16.17 -8.18
C THR A 709 -4.30 16.36 -8.68
N PHE A 710 -3.36 16.68 -7.79
CA PHE A 710 -1.94 16.84 -8.12
C PHE A 710 -1.31 15.51 -8.58
N LEU A 711 -1.64 14.40 -7.92
CA LEU A 711 -1.18 13.05 -8.28
C LEU A 711 -1.73 12.62 -9.64
N ALA A 712 -3.01 12.88 -9.92
CA ALA A 712 -3.62 12.61 -11.22
C ALA A 712 -2.89 13.36 -12.36
N ASP A 713 -2.68 14.67 -12.21
CA ASP A 713 -1.92 15.49 -13.17
C ASP A 713 -0.45 15.05 -13.30
N LEU A 714 0.14 14.51 -12.23
CA LEU A 714 1.51 14.02 -12.21
C LEU A 714 1.64 12.69 -12.96
N ILE A 715 0.67 11.79 -12.81
CA ILE A 715 0.57 10.52 -13.54
C ILE A 715 0.43 10.78 -15.04
N THR A 716 -0.50 11.66 -15.43
CA THR A 716 -0.74 12.05 -16.84
C THR A 716 0.33 12.99 -17.41
N GLY A 717 1.14 13.63 -16.56
CA GLY A 717 2.09 14.65 -16.99
C GLY A 717 1.43 15.98 -17.42
N THR A 718 0.16 16.21 -17.06
CA THR A 718 -0.60 17.44 -17.37
C THR A 718 -0.50 18.50 -16.27
N MET A 719 0.63 18.56 -15.55
CA MET A 719 0.89 19.46 -14.44
C MET A 719 0.47 20.92 -14.70
N ARG A 720 -0.41 21.43 -13.84
CA ARG A 720 -0.81 22.84 -13.79
C ARG A 720 0.26 23.70 -13.09
N PRO A 721 0.23 25.04 -13.26
CA PRO A 721 1.00 25.95 -12.41
C PRO A 721 0.73 25.68 -10.93
N LEU A 722 1.77 25.65 -10.10
CA LEU A 722 1.64 25.24 -8.68
C LEU A 722 0.60 26.06 -7.89
N SER A 723 0.40 27.32 -8.28
CA SER A 723 -0.61 28.23 -7.73
C SER A 723 -2.08 27.78 -7.90
N GLU A 724 -2.35 26.75 -8.71
CA GLU A 724 -3.69 26.17 -8.87
C GLU A 724 -3.97 25.04 -7.87
N TYR A 725 -2.93 24.45 -7.26
CA TYR A 725 -3.09 23.48 -6.17
C TYR A 725 -3.03 24.23 -4.84
N SER A 726 -4.20 24.50 -4.25
CA SER A 726 -4.26 25.11 -2.91
C SER A 726 -3.46 24.28 -1.90
N TYR A 727 -2.78 24.98 -0.98
CA TYR A 727 -1.92 24.41 0.07
C TYR A 727 -0.58 23.81 -0.38
N PHE A 728 -0.27 23.78 -1.68
CA PHE A 728 1.03 23.31 -2.18
C PHE A 728 2.10 24.40 -2.22
N SER A 729 3.36 23.99 -2.02
CA SER A 729 4.55 24.84 -2.15
C SER A 729 5.81 24.03 -2.46
N THR A 730 6.82 24.66 -3.05
CA THR A 730 8.17 24.10 -3.31
C THR A 730 9.23 24.58 -2.31
N ASP A 731 8.80 25.36 -1.32
CA ASP A 731 9.60 25.88 -0.23
C ASP A 731 8.86 25.55 1.07
N ALA A 732 9.60 25.35 2.18
CA ALA A 732 8.98 25.09 3.48
C ALA A 732 8.03 26.23 3.89
N PRO A 733 6.77 25.94 4.29
CA PRO A 733 5.83 26.97 4.71
C PRO A 733 6.32 27.77 5.92
N ALA A 734 5.94 29.05 5.97
CA ALA A 734 6.36 29.94 7.05
C ALA A 734 5.63 29.61 8.36
N SER A 735 6.38 29.39 9.43
CA SER A 735 5.85 29.02 10.75
C SER A 735 5.62 30.23 11.68
N THR A 736 4.95 31.27 11.19
CA THR A 736 4.75 32.54 11.93
C THR A 736 3.48 32.60 12.77
N ASP A 737 2.53 31.69 12.58
CA ASP A 737 1.27 31.67 13.33
C ASP A 737 1.49 31.04 14.71
N LYS A 738 1.20 31.78 15.78
CA LYS A 738 1.28 31.30 17.18
C LYS A 738 0.37 30.10 17.44
N ARG A 739 0.79 29.22 18.35
CA ARG A 739 0.05 28.02 18.82
C ARG A 739 0.13 27.89 20.33
N LEU A 740 -0.84 27.17 20.91
CA LEU A 740 -0.89 26.76 22.31
C LEU A 740 -0.68 25.25 22.38
N GLN A 741 0.09 24.83 23.39
CA GLN A 741 0.21 23.44 23.82
C GLN A 741 -0.26 23.35 25.27
N TYR A 742 -1.31 22.57 25.50
CA TYR A 742 -1.79 22.16 26.81
C TYR A 742 -1.15 20.82 27.14
N SER A 743 -0.72 20.61 28.38
CA SER A 743 -0.17 19.33 28.84
C SER A 743 -0.64 19.06 30.26
N LEU A 744 -1.11 17.84 30.51
CA LEU A 744 -1.71 17.43 31.77
C LEU A 744 -1.15 16.07 32.19
N HIS A 745 -0.57 16.01 33.38
CA HIS A 745 -0.33 14.74 34.08
C HIS A 745 -1.64 14.34 34.79
N SER A 746 -1.96 13.04 34.76
CA SER A 746 -3.05 12.39 35.51
C SER A 746 -3.14 12.82 36.99
N PRO A 747 -4.29 12.63 37.68
CA PRO A 747 -5.47 11.83 37.28
C PRO A 747 -6.72 12.65 36.93
N LEU A 748 -6.60 13.55 35.96
CA LEU A 748 -7.74 14.24 35.33
C LEU A 748 -7.75 13.96 33.82
N THR A 749 -8.93 14.05 33.22
CA THR A 749 -9.09 14.17 31.76
C THR A 749 -8.63 15.54 31.28
N LEU A 750 -8.27 15.65 30.00
CA LEU A 750 -7.96 16.92 29.34
C LEU A 750 -8.96 17.13 28.20
N SER A 751 -9.87 18.08 28.38
CA SER A 751 -10.90 18.44 27.39
C SER A 751 -10.80 19.91 27.04
N LEU A 752 -10.81 20.19 25.74
CA LEU A 752 -10.90 21.52 25.14
C LEU A 752 -12.28 21.68 24.51
N TYR A 753 -12.96 22.80 24.80
CA TYR A 753 -14.21 23.21 24.14
C TYR A 753 -14.07 24.60 23.52
N ASP A 754 -14.75 24.81 22.41
CA ASP A 754 -14.91 26.15 21.81
C ASP A 754 -16.26 26.80 22.12
N ASP A 755 -16.44 28.06 21.69
CA ASP A 755 -17.68 28.84 21.82
C ASP A 755 -18.91 28.17 21.18
N GLU A 756 -18.69 27.21 20.27
CA GLU A 756 -19.72 26.49 19.51
C GLU A 756 -20.07 25.15 20.17
N GLY A 757 -19.34 24.76 21.22
CA GLY A 757 -19.54 23.53 21.99
C GLY A 757 -18.94 22.28 21.34
N ARG A 758 -18.09 22.44 20.33
CA ARG A 758 -17.29 21.32 19.78
C ARG A 758 -16.21 20.94 20.78
N HIS A 759 -15.82 19.68 20.78
CA HIS A 759 -14.90 19.11 21.77
C HIS A 759 -13.60 18.61 21.13
N THR A 760 -12.49 18.70 21.87
CA THR A 760 -11.26 17.99 21.58
C THR A 760 -10.68 17.40 22.85
N GLY A 761 -10.41 16.10 22.85
CA GLY A 761 -10.13 15.33 24.07
C GLY A 761 -10.66 13.89 23.97
N ILE A 762 -10.64 13.17 25.09
CA ILE A 762 -11.29 11.86 25.18
C ILE A 762 -12.76 12.05 25.58
N SER A 763 -13.67 11.46 24.81
CA SER A 763 -15.11 11.50 25.05
C SER A 763 -15.52 10.63 26.26
N PRO A 764 -16.74 10.80 26.81
CA PRO A 764 -17.27 9.91 27.84
C PRO A 764 -17.44 8.43 27.41
N THR A 765 -17.37 8.13 26.11
CA THR A 765 -17.35 6.76 25.56
C THR A 765 -15.94 6.17 25.46
N GLY A 766 -14.89 6.95 25.71
CA GLY A 766 -13.49 6.56 25.59
C GLY A 766 -12.89 6.76 24.19
N GLU A 767 -13.61 7.44 23.29
CA GLU A 767 -13.18 7.72 21.92
C GLU A 767 -12.41 9.06 21.88
N ILE A 768 -11.40 9.17 21.03
CA ILE A 768 -10.69 10.44 20.82
C ILE A 768 -11.55 11.30 19.88
N GLU A 769 -11.86 12.52 20.29
CA GLU A 769 -12.56 13.53 19.52
C GLU A 769 -11.61 14.69 19.20
N GLU A 770 -11.65 15.20 17.97
CA GLU A 770 -10.85 16.35 17.49
C GLU A 770 -11.74 17.34 16.72
N GLN A 771 -12.95 17.59 17.22
CA GLN A 771 -14.02 18.28 16.49
C GLN A 771 -13.75 19.78 16.27
N ILE A 772 -12.73 20.37 16.92
CA ILE A 772 -12.37 21.77 16.78
C ILE A 772 -11.31 21.89 15.66
N PRO A 773 -11.57 22.62 14.56
CA PRO A 773 -10.65 22.68 13.43
C PRO A 773 -9.24 23.17 13.79
N GLY A 774 -8.22 22.42 13.36
CA GLY A 774 -6.82 22.73 13.62
C GLY A 774 -6.36 22.47 15.06
N THR A 775 -7.12 21.69 15.84
CA THR A 775 -6.68 21.17 17.14
C THR A 775 -6.38 19.69 17.06
N TYR A 776 -5.53 19.20 17.97
CA TYR A 776 -5.02 17.82 17.96
C TYR A 776 -4.87 17.31 19.40
N TYR A 777 -5.18 16.04 19.64
CA TYR A 777 -5.05 15.35 20.92
C TYR A 777 -3.98 14.26 20.84
N GLN A 778 -3.12 14.15 21.88
CA GLN A 778 -2.18 13.03 22.02
C GLN A 778 -2.10 12.57 23.48
N GLN A 779 -1.88 11.27 23.71
CA GLN A 779 -1.64 10.73 25.05
C GLN A 779 -0.43 9.79 25.05
N PHE A 780 0.39 9.92 26.09
CA PHE A 780 1.58 9.11 26.34
C PHE A 780 1.56 8.65 27.80
N GLY A 781 1.16 7.41 28.03
CA GLY A 781 0.88 6.91 29.38
C GLY A 781 -0.07 7.84 30.14
N GLU A 782 0.40 8.36 31.26
CA GLU A 782 -0.38 9.28 32.11
C GLU A 782 -0.39 10.74 31.64
N VAL A 783 0.41 11.14 30.63
CA VAL A 783 0.45 12.53 30.15
C VAL A 783 -0.43 12.73 28.92
N LYS A 784 -1.36 13.68 28.99
CA LYS A 784 -2.26 14.09 27.90
C LYS A 784 -1.82 15.44 27.33
N TYR A 785 -1.97 15.62 26.03
CA TYR A 785 -1.60 16.83 25.29
C TYR A 785 -2.76 17.29 24.40
N ILE A 786 -3.02 18.60 24.36
CA ILE A 786 -3.85 19.23 23.32
C ILE A 786 -3.05 20.35 22.66
N PHE A 787 -3.11 20.41 21.34
CA PHE A 787 -2.52 21.48 20.53
C PHE A 787 -3.64 22.31 19.91
N ALA A 788 -3.49 23.65 19.87
CA ALA A 788 -4.49 24.55 19.28
C ALA A 788 -3.86 25.82 18.69
N ASP A 789 -4.52 26.45 17.72
CA ASP A 789 -4.18 27.80 17.25
C ASP A 789 -4.62 28.86 18.29
N VAL A 790 -3.87 29.98 18.39
CA VAL A 790 -4.10 31.16 19.29
C VAL A 790 -5.38 31.97 18.98
N GLY A 791 -6.36 31.34 18.34
CA GLY A 791 -7.68 31.90 18.00
C GLY A 791 -8.83 30.90 18.05
N SER A 792 -8.56 29.62 18.36
CA SER A 792 -9.60 28.67 18.74
C SER A 792 -9.97 28.95 20.19
N ALA A 793 -11.22 29.36 20.46
CA ALA A 793 -11.66 29.72 21.81
C ALA A 793 -11.35 28.58 22.79
N GLY A 794 -10.50 28.85 23.78
CA GLY A 794 -9.87 27.79 24.57
C GLY A 794 -10.52 27.57 25.93
N HIS A 795 -11.68 26.93 26.00
CA HIS A 795 -12.28 26.53 27.28
C HIS A 795 -11.77 25.15 27.69
N ILE A 796 -10.74 25.13 28.55
CA ILE A 796 -10.21 23.90 29.12
C ILE A 796 -11.07 23.48 30.30
N VAL A 797 -11.52 22.23 30.27
CA VAL A 797 -12.17 21.53 31.38
C VAL A 797 -11.34 20.29 31.70
N LEU A 798 -11.02 20.12 32.98
CA LEU A 798 -10.36 18.92 33.47
C LEU A 798 -11.27 18.25 34.51
N ASP A 799 -11.66 17.00 34.27
CA ASP A 799 -12.49 16.23 35.20
C ASP A 799 -11.65 15.13 35.88
N GLY A 800 -11.67 15.10 37.21
CA GLY A 800 -10.95 14.11 38.01
C GLY A 800 -11.59 12.72 37.98
N TYR A 801 -10.74 11.69 38.02
CA TYR A 801 -11.18 10.29 38.13
C TYR A 801 -10.53 9.53 39.30
N GLU A 802 -9.48 10.08 39.90
CA GLU A 802 -8.81 9.51 41.08
C GLU A 802 -8.45 10.61 42.09
N THR A 803 -8.13 10.22 43.33
CA THR A 803 -7.61 11.14 44.35
C THR A 803 -6.09 11.17 44.28
N GLY A 804 -5.53 12.37 44.18
CA GLY A 804 -4.09 12.58 44.13
C GLY A 804 -3.77 14.05 43.90
N ASP A 805 -2.70 14.29 43.17
CA ASP A 805 -2.27 15.59 42.67
C ASP A 805 -2.11 15.56 41.14
N PHE A 806 -2.19 16.72 40.49
CA PHE A 806 -2.00 16.87 39.05
C PHE A 806 -1.09 18.05 38.73
N THR A 807 -0.42 17.97 37.59
CA THR A 807 0.34 19.08 37.00
C THR A 807 -0.23 19.45 35.65
N PHE A 808 -0.66 20.72 35.51
CA PHE A 808 -1.21 21.29 34.28
C PHE A 808 -0.30 22.40 33.76
N VAL A 809 0.08 22.32 32.48
CA VAL A 809 0.99 23.24 31.81
C VAL A 809 0.31 23.80 30.56
N VAL A 810 0.46 25.10 30.33
CA VAL A 810 0.07 25.76 29.08
C VAL A 810 1.27 26.53 28.55
N GLU A 811 1.68 26.22 27.32
CA GLU A 811 2.82 26.83 26.64
C GLU A 811 2.36 27.50 25.33
N GLU A 812 2.81 28.74 25.11
CA GLU A 812 2.61 29.47 23.85
C GLU A 812 3.88 29.38 23.01
N LEU A 813 3.76 28.99 21.74
CA LEU A 813 4.86 28.86 20.80
C LEU A 813 4.63 29.65 19.52
N GLU A 814 5.70 30.19 18.93
CA GLU A 814 5.74 30.67 17.54
C GLU A 814 6.63 29.71 16.75
N GLY A 815 5.98 28.90 15.90
CA GLY A 815 6.57 27.66 15.41
C GLY A 815 6.96 26.73 16.56
N ASP A 816 8.24 26.43 16.69
CA ASP A 816 8.80 25.62 17.78
C ASP A 816 9.56 26.45 18.82
N THR A 817 9.52 27.79 18.71
CA THR A 817 10.09 28.69 19.72
C THR A 817 9.05 28.96 20.81
N SER A 818 9.31 28.50 22.03
CA SER A 818 8.51 28.86 23.21
C SER A 818 8.60 30.36 23.48
N LEU A 819 7.44 31.03 23.51
CA LEU A 819 7.29 32.44 23.89
C LEU A 819 7.07 32.62 25.39
N GLY A 820 6.49 31.61 26.03
CA GLY A 820 6.22 31.58 27.46
C GLY A 820 5.36 30.39 27.84
N LYS A 821 5.42 30.00 29.11
CA LYS A 821 4.58 28.94 29.68
C LYS A 821 4.08 29.28 31.07
N VAL A 822 2.95 28.72 31.46
CA VAL A 822 2.43 28.72 32.83
C VAL A 822 2.39 27.26 33.30
N THR A 823 2.82 27.01 34.53
CA THR A 823 2.80 25.68 35.14
C THR A 823 2.05 25.75 36.47
N PHE A 824 0.97 24.99 36.60
CA PHE A 824 0.28 24.72 37.85
C PHE A 824 0.69 23.32 38.31
N GLN A 825 1.47 23.23 39.38
CA GLN A 825 2.13 22.02 39.82
C GLN A 825 1.59 21.53 41.17
N ASP A 826 1.51 20.21 41.33
CA ASP A 826 1.10 19.47 42.53
C ASP A 826 -0.30 19.92 43.06
N MET A 827 -1.24 20.15 42.13
CA MET A 827 -2.58 20.65 42.43
C MET A 827 -3.48 19.50 42.93
N PRO A 828 -4.22 19.64 44.05
CA PRO A 828 -4.98 18.53 44.62
C PRO A 828 -6.24 18.19 43.80
N THR A 829 -6.56 16.90 43.71
CA THR A 829 -7.74 16.39 42.99
C THR A 829 -8.42 15.21 43.69
N THR A 830 -9.69 14.97 43.34
CA THR A 830 -10.53 13.81 43.69
C THR A 830 -11.39 13.42 42.46
N PRO A 831 -12.09 12.26 42.46
CA PRO A 831 -13.01 11.88 41.38
C PRO A 831 -14.22 12.82 41.16
N GLU A 832 -14.43 13.79 42.05
CA GLU A 832 -15.45 14.83 41.95
C GLU A 832 -14.88 16.18 41.51
N THR A 833 -13.55 16.31 41.45
CA THR A 833 -12.88 17.57 41.15
C THR A 833 -13.08 17.97 39.68
N ARG A 834 -13.48 19.22 39.47
CA ARG A 834 -13.60 19.86 38.17
C ARG A 834 -12.75 21.13 38.13
N VAL A 835 -11.85 21.19 37.14
CA VAL A 835 -10.99 22.34 36.89
C VAL A 835 -11.46 23.06 35.63
N THR A 836 -11.43 24.40 35.65
CA THR A 836 -11.69 25.23 34.47
C THR A 836 -10.59 26.27 34.28
N PHE A 837 -10.21 26.48 33.03
CA PHE A 837 -9.19 27.44 32.61
C PHE A 837 -9.49 27.93 31.20
N ASP A 838 -9.47 29.24 30.96
CA ASP A 838 -9.78 29.80 29.64
C ASP A 838 -8.55 30.47 29.03
N VAL A 839 -8.30 30.25 27.74
CA VAL A 839 -7.35 31.05 26.96
C VAL A 839 -8.09 31.71 25.79
N PRO A 840 -8.60 32.96 25.96
CA PRO A 840 -9.43 33.62 24.95
C PRO A 840 -8.68 34.04 23.69
N SER A 841 -7.37 34.28 23.78
CA SER A 841 -6.50 34.55 22.64
C SER A 841 -5.11 34.00 22.85
N ASP A 842 -4.31 34.65 23.69
CA ASP A 842 -2.93 34.28 23.99
C ASP A 842 -2.74 33.93 25.47
N LEU A 843 -1.59 33.38 25.83
CA LEU A 843 -1.28 32.99 27.21
C LEU A 843 -1.29 34.19 28.19
N ALA A 844 -1.09 35.41 27.71
CA ALA A 844 -1.21 36.64 28.52
C ALA A 844 -2.67 37.04 28.81
N SER A 845 -3.62 36.57 28.00
CA SER A 845 -5.07 36.73 28.19
C SER A 845 -5.71 35.63 29.05
N ALA A 846 -4.95 34.63 29.48
CA ALA A 846 -5.46 33.46 30.19
C ALA A 846 -6.21 33.82 31.49
N SER A 847 -7.28 33.08 31.77
CA SER A 847 -8.07 33.24 32.99
C SER A 847 -7.38 32.59 34.19
N HIS A 848 -7.97 32.72 35.38
CA HIS A 848 -7.50 31.99 36.55
C HIS A 848 -7.83 30.50 36.43
N LEU A 849 -6.94 29.64 36.93
CA LEU A 849 -7.24 28.23 37.17
C LEU A 849 -8.23 28.15 38.33
N ARG A 850 -9.44 27.65 38.06
CA ARG A 850 -10.49 27.47 39.06
C ARG A 850 -10.73 25.99 39.28
N ILE A 851 -10.56 25.54 40.53
CA ILE A 851 -10.79 24.17 40.96
C ILE A 851 -12.04 24.17 41.86
N ASP A 852 -13.08 23.48 41.42
CA ASP A 852 -14.19 22.98 42.22
C ASP A 852 -13.79 21.58 42.68
N ARG A 853 -13.58 21.34 43.97
CA ARG A 853 -12.95 20.10 44.44
C ARG A 853 -13.98 19.01 44.78
N ASP A 854 -15.16 19.38 45.26
CA ASP A 854 -16.20 18.44 45.69
C ASP A 854 -17.38 18.32 44.71
N GLY A 855 -17.36 19.07 43.60
CA GLY A 855 -18.32 19.00 42.52
C GLY A 855 -19.64 19.70 42.83
N ASP A 856 -19.68 20.60 43.82
CA ASP A 856 -20.92 21.31 44.21
C ASP A 856 -21.29 22.46 43.25
N GLY A 857 -20.40 22.80 42.31
CA GLY A 857 -20.56 23.88 41.34
C GLY A 857 -20.00 25.22 41.82
N THR A 858 -19.26 25.25 42.93
CA THR A 858 -18.56 26.44 43.44
C THR A 858 -17.04 26.24 43.43
N THR A 859 -16.30 27.33 43.22
CA THR A 859 -14.83 27.28 43.15
C THR A 859 -14.23 27.32 44.56
N ASP A 860 -13.51 26.27 44.93
CA ASP A 860 -12.74 26.17 46.17
C ASP A 860 -11.37 26.88 46.09
N ILE A 861 -10.68 26.71 44.96
CA ILE A 861 -9.32 27.20 44.73
C ILE A 861 -9.31 28.04 43.44
N ASP A 862 -8.80 29.27 43.51
CA ASP A 862 -8.78 30.25 42.44
C ASP A 862 -7.36 30.84 42.31
N LEU A 863 -6.63 30.43 41.27
CA LEU A 863 -5.20 30.71 41.09
C LEU A 863 -4.91 31.51 39.81
N ALA A 864 -4.27 32.67 39.98
CA ALA A 864 -3.83 33.47 38.84
C ALA A 864 -2.64 32.82 38.10
N PRO A 865 -2.65 32.78 36.76
CA PRO A 865 -1.53 32.27 35.98
C PRO A 865 -0.30 33.18 36.13
N LYS A 866 0.90 32.57 36.12
CA LYS A 866 2.17 33.29 36.13
C LYS A 866 3.08 32.80 35.01
N ILE A 867 3.31 33.64 34.02
CA ILE A 867 4.13 33.28 32.85
C ILE A 867 5.61 33.22 33.26
N GLY A 868 6.24 32.07 33.01
CA GLY A 868 7.65 31.79 33.35
C GLY A 868 7.89 31.35 34.79
N GLU A 869 6.85 31.26 35.63
CA GLU A 869 6.93 30.75 37.01
C GLU A 869 6.11 29.47 37.18
N VAL A 870 6.44 28.70 38.21
CA VAL A 870 5.60 27.61 38.71
C VAL A 870 4.64 28.17 39.77
N VAL A 871 3.36 27.81 39.64
CA VAL A 871 2.31 28.07 40.62
C VAL A 871 2.06 26.76 41.36
N THR A 872 2.32 26.74 42.67
CA THR A 872 2.04 25.60 43.56
C THR A 872 0.90 25.93 44.52
N PHE A 873 0.22 24.91 45.05
CA PHE A 873 -0.81 25.07 46.06
C PHE A 873 -0.27 24.74 47.46
N ASP A 874 0.07 25.78 48.23
CA ASP A 874 0.56 25.63 49.59
C ASP A 874 -0.58 25.63 50.63
N THR A 875 -0.55 24.64 51.52
CA THR A 875 -1.49 24.49 52.64
C THR A 875 -0.81 24.49 54.01
N ILE A 876 0.53 24.60 54.04
CA ILE A 876 1.31 24.66 55.26
C ILE A 876 1.26 26.10 55.79
N ALA A 877 0.96 26.25 57.08
CA ALA A 877 0.87 27.57 57.69
C ALA A 877 2.22 27.97 58.32
N PRO A 878 2.71 29.20 58.10
CA PRO A 878 3.99 29.67 58.62
C PRO A 878 4.00 29.74 60.15
N VAL A 879 5.05 29.19 60.77
CA VAL A 879 5.22 29.18 62.22
C VAL A 879 6.07 30.37 62.65
N THR A 880 5.44 31.34 63.34
CA THR A 880 6.16 32.45 64.00
C THR A 880 6.44 32.12 65.47
N THR A 881 7.72 32.16 65.85
CA THR A 881 8.19 32.01 67.23
C THR A 881 8.68 33.34 67.80
N ALA A 882 8.54 33.52 69.11
CA ALA A 882 8.95 34.74 69.83
C ALA A 882 9.97 34.43 70.92
N VAL A 883 11.15 35.04 70.84
CA VAL A 883 12.21 34.97 71.87
C VAL A 883 12.24 36.26 72.66
N VAL A 884 12.05 36.16 73.97
CA VAL A 884 11.93 37.29 74.88
C VAL A 884 13.19 37.41 75.72
N THR A 885 13.87 38.56 75.66
CA THR A 885 15.15 38.79 76.35
C THR A 885 15.10 40.05 77.22
N GLY A 886 15.76 40.00 78.37
CA GLY A 886 15.74 41.08 79.37
C GLY A 886 16.12 40.54 80.74
N SER A 887 16.47 41.41 81.68
CA SER A 887 16.91 41.00 83.02
C SER A 887 15.75 40.34 83.78
N GLN A 888 15.82 39.05 84.09
CA GLN A 888 14.76 38.37 84.84
C GLN A 888 14.71 38.86 86.30
N GLY A 889 13.50 39.20 86.75
CA GLY A 889 13.15 39.43 88.14
C GLY A 889 12.48 38.19 88.77
N THR A 890 11.69 38.41 89.83
CA THR A 890 10.94 37.34 90.49
C THR A 890 9.58 37.08 89.84
N ASN A 891 9.07 35.86 89.98
CA ASN A 891 7.73 35.45 89.54
C ASN A 891 7.44 35.67 88.03
N GLY A 892 8.46 35.54 87.18
CA GLY A 892 8.31 35.66 85.71
C GLY A 892 8.27 37.11 85.18
N TRP A 893 8.42 38.12 86.03
CA TRP A 893 8.55 39.51 85.59
C TRP A 893 9.99 39.81 85.15
N HIS A 894 10.15 40.72 84.19
CA HIS A 894 11.45 41.30 83.86
C HIS A 894 11.67 42.59 84.65
N ALA A 895 12.92 42.82 85.06
CA ALA A 895 13.40 43.96 85.84
C ALA A 895 14.12 45.03 85.00
N SER A 896 14.09 44.89 83.67
CA SER A 896 14.52 45.86 82.67
C SER A 896 13.51 45.90 81.53
N ASP A 897 13.68 46.83 80.61
CA ASP A 897 13.05 46.78 79.28
C ASP A 897 13.35 45.41 78.63
N VAL A 898 12.44 44.98 77.76
CA VAL A 898 12.36 43.60 77.25
C VAL A 898 12.42 43.62 75.74
N THR A 899 13.46 43.04 75.16
CA THR A 899 13.58 42.91 73.71
C THR A 899 12.93 41.61 73.25
N VAL A 900 11.90 41.73 72.41
CA VAL A 900 11.21 40.62 71.74
C VAL A 900 11.72 40.48 70.32
N THR A 901 12.30 39.33 70.01
CA THR A 901 12.71 38.95 68.66
C THR A 901 11.74 37.92 68.11
N LEU A 902 11.13 38.20 66.96
CA LEU A 902 10.33 37.22 66.21
C LEU A 902 11.20 36.53 65.17
N THR A 903 11.00 35.21 65.02
CA THR A 903 11.59 34.36 64.00
C THR A 903 10.49 33.50 63.40
N ALA A 904 10.23 33.69 62.10
CA ALA A 904 9.25 32.92 61.36
C ALA A 904 9.96 31.92 60.44
N THR A 905 9.41 30.73 60.35
CA THR A 905 9.82 29.66 59.42
C THR A 905 8.57 29.07 58.80
N ASP A 906 8.69 28.70 57.54
CA ASP A 906 7.65 28.00 56.79
C ASP A 906 8.30 26.86 56.02
N GLU A 907 7.57 25.75 55.85
CA GLU A 907 8.05 24.54 55.16
C GLU A 907 7.41 24.36 53.77
N GLY A 908 6.52 25.27 53.37
CA GLY A 908 5.89 25.34 52.05
C GLY A 908 6.42 26.53 51.22
N SER A 909 5.55 27.50 50.95
CA SER A 909 5.80 28.65 50.07
C SER A 909 6.70 29.74 50.66
N GLY A 910 7.01 29.66 51.96
CA GLY A 910 7.84 30.65 52.66
C GLY A 910 7.04 31.69 53.44
N VAL A 911 7.74 32.66 54.03
CA VAL A 911 7.11 33.71 54.85
C VAL A 911 7.08 35.03 54.07
N GLU A 912 5.90 35.41 53.56
CA GLU A 912 5.70 36.73 52.93
C GLU A 912 5.93 37.88 53.92
N GLN A 913 5.31 37.79 55.11
CA GLN A 913 5.40 38.83 56.13
C GLN A 913 5.21 38.28 57.55
N THR A 914 5.95 38.81 58.52
CA THR A 914 5.64 38.67 59.95
C THR A 914 5.00 39.94 60.50
N GLY A 915 3.86 39.82 61.19
CA GLY A 915 3.18 40.92 61.87
C GLY A 915 3.15 40.74 63.38
N TYR A 916 3.02 41.84 64.13
CA TYR A 916 2.82 41.82 65.59
C TYR A 916 1.79 42.84 66.05
N SER A 917 1.16 42.59 67.20
CA SER A 917 0.24 43.51 67.86
C SER A 917 0.50 43.51 69.37
N LEU A 918 0.48 44.70 69.99
CA LEU A 918 0.69 44.87 71.44
C LEU A 918 -0.62 45.12 72.20
N ASP A 919 -1.70 45.46 71.50
CA ASP A 919 -3.04 45.72 72.03
C ASP A 919 -4.07 44.65 71.59
N GLY A 920 -3.70 43.76 70.67
CA GLY A 920 -4.58 42.75 70.08
C GLY A 920 -5.48 43.27 68.96
N THR A 921 -5.32 44.54 68.55
CA THR A 921 -6.19 45.20 67.56
C THR A 921 -5.42 45.94 66.45
N THR A 922 -4.27 46.52 66.78
CA THR A 922 -3.41 47.26 65.86
C THR A 922 -2.23 46.37 65.46
N TRP A 923 -2.11 46.05 64.18
CA TRP A 923 -1.03 45.21 63.65
C TRP A 923 0.06 46.05 62.99
N HIS A 924 1.32 45.70 63.27
CA HIS A 924 2.52 46.33 62.73
C HIS A 924 3.39 45.29 62.01
N VAL A 925 4.03 45.68 60.92
CA VAL A 925 5.01 44.84 60.22
C VAL A 925 6.27 44.70 61.08
N TYR A 926 6.73 43.48 61.30
CA TYR A 926 7.94 43.22 62.08
C TYR A 926 9.20 43.47 61.23
N GLY A 927 9.80 44.64 61.40
CA GLY A 927 11.06 45.03 60.73
C GLY A 927 12.34 44.74 61.52
N GLY A 928 12.23 44.16 62.72
CA GLY A 928 13.33 43.92 63.65
C GLY A 928 12.88 43.91 65.10
N PRO A 929 13.77 43.59 66.07
CA PRO A 929 13.40 43.38 67.46
C PRO A 929 12.69 44.57 68.10
N ILE A 930 11.62 44.28 68.85
CA ILE A 930 10.75 45.25 69.53
C ILE A 930 11.25 45.41 70.97
N THR A 931 11.12 46.59 71.59
CA THR A 931 11.49 46.87 72.99
C THR A 931 10.41 47.67 73.70
#